data_AF-A0ABD0U1H4-F1
#
_entry.id   AF-A0ABD0U1H4-F1
#
_cell.length_a   1.000
_cell.length_b   1.000
_cell.length_c   1.000
_cell.angle_alpha   90.00
_cell.angle_beta   90.00
_cell.angle_gamma   90.00
#
_symmetry.space_group_name_H-M   'P 1'
#
loop_
_entity.id
_entity.type
_entity.pdbx_description
1 polymer ?
#
loop_
_entity_poly.entity_id
_entity_poly.type
_entity_poly.pdbx_seq_one_letter_code
_entity_poly.pdbx_strand_id
1 'polypeptide(L)'
;MAPPFIFPSNIQDLEEEPDDHRLYAVSPIDVSSLSTSELDELVKGVAFDLSDRDLFCIEDHDVFDRVYSLVKGFSLLSPSSKYYLVETIRSNLAVLLPNVDSLARAPQSSPSNSGIDQAPLSERIAVHRNALKIYTYFLITIVLAQESKQDTCTTAKGAGQHLKKNLWNPEAIRGRIVNLIANSLEINLLLLFGLGDTVGSYLSFISKFAFSLYENQALLKDLSTKDGLGHIIGCIATKHKRTAESCASILHLIYKFDFAVPHLAEAVAAAVKRYDDGCLAVALIREFGLTDPKDYARDSIGAENVGRFIVELADRLPRLVSTNVGFLVPHFGGESYKIRNALLGVLGKLVAKAFKDLEGDQSSKILRLRGKQAMLEILIERCKDVSAYTRSRVLQVWAELCEERSVSIGLWNELALVASGRLEDKSAIVRKSALNLLITMLQHNPFGPQLRVETFSATLGKYKEKLLVLEPARSEDDAFDSEITSGEDSHKVAPGCDVLSGESLVQLEVSANDSFLPSSQAQTQENACVPDIGNLEQIKALVASLEAGLQFSKCIASTMTILVQLLASSSVTDVENAILLLMRCRQFQIDGSEECLRKMLPLVFSQDKSIYEAVENAFVSIYIRKNPSETGRNLLNLAINSSIGDLAALECLIGSLVSKGEISQSTISALWDYFSFNVSGVEAAQSRGALSVLCMAAKSSPGILSSHSQDIIDIGFGRWAKVEPLLARTACVALERLPEEDKKKLRCNGSNVFGVLQSLVTGFWLPESIWYAAADKAISTIYSIHPAPENFAVDMVKKSLTSVFSCTVIDETPYQVDSDGMNSSIVSTSKLGRFLFVISQIALNQLVYIESCVRKVRLEISKKDKAKYESEVADSNSNGATDGINAELGIAASDDAIIDSLSERAEREIISSSFSDKNVIGYCAPFLSDLCRNVNVMQKYPELQASAMLALCRLMIIDAEFCEANLQLLFTVVENATSETVRSNCTVALGDLAVRFPNLLEPWTENMYARLRDPSTSVRKNAVLVLSHLILNDMMKVKGYIDEMAVRIEDKDERISSLAKLFFHELSKKGNNPIYSLLPDILGRLSSQNLEEGVFYNIMQFLITSIKKDKQMEGLVEKLCNRFSGAAEAQEGEKITFTASELPLVDSDRNVVTFNWTGRNVVEGAKPNSQGGDEEETVQSPHRGRALTLLPVQNVVTSNPAGRERH
;
A
#
# COMPACT_ATOMS: atom_id res chain seq x y z
N MET A 1 -32.89 0.04 -71.55
CA MET A 1 -32.40 -0.30 -70.20
C MET A 1 -30.89 -0.21 -70.17
N ALA A 2 -30.32 0.53 -69.21
CA ALA A 2 -28.89 0.55 -68.97
C ALA A 2 -28.39 -0.84 -68.50
N PRO A 3 -27.13 -1.20 -68.74
CA PRO A 3 -26.58 -2.46 -68.28
C PRO A 3 -26.59 -2.55 -66.74
N PRO A 4 -26.77 -3.74 -66.15
CA PRO A 4 -26.82 -3.91 -64.70
C PRO A 4 -25.47 -3.63 -64.05
N PHE A 5 -25.47 -2.86 -62.96
CA PHE A 5 -24.31 -2.62 -62.12
C PHE A 5 -24.13 -3.76 -61.12
N ILE A 6 -22.92 -4.31 -61.10
CA ILE A 6 -22.47 -5.36 -60.18
C ILE A 6 -21.33 -4.77 -59.38
N PHE A 7 -21.33 -4.97 -58.05
CA PHE A 7 -20.28 -4.43 -57.19
C PHE A 7 -18.92 -4.99 -57.61
N PRO A 8 -17.97 -4.15 -58.04
CA PRO A 8 -16.61 -4.58 -58.34
C PRO A 8 -15.83 -4.81 -57.04
N SER A 9 -14.72 -5.57 -57.11
CA SER A 9 -13.85 -5.79 -55.94
C SER A 9 -12.97 -4.57 -55.70
N ASN A 10 -12.43 -3.99 -56.76
CA ASN A 10 -11.71 -2.73 -56.76
C ASN A 10 -12.33 -1.74 -57.75
N ILE A 11 -12.13 -0.44 -57.53
CA ILE A 11 -12.59 0.59 -58.46
C ILE A 11 -11.99 0.42 -59.87
N GLN A 12 -10.83 -0.22 -60.01
CA GLN A 12 -10.17 -0.47 -61.29
C GLN A 12 -10.88 -1.55 -62.12
N ASP A 13 -11.61 -2.48 -61.48
CA ASP A 13 -12.33 -3.55 -62.19
C ASP A 13 -13.50 -3.00 -63.04
N LEU A 14 -13.85 -1.72 -62.86
CA LEU A 14 -14.81 -1.02 -63.72
C LEU A 14 -14.20 -0.57 -65.06
N GLU A 15 -12.89 -0.68 -65.29
CA GLU A 15 -12.25 -0.33 -66.57
C GLU A 15 -12.13 -1.52 -67.52
N GLU A 16 -12.35 -2.74 -67.01
CA GLU A 16 -12.31 -3.97 -67.80
C GLU A 16 -13.65 -4.20 -68.49
N GLU A 17 -13.63 -4.36 -69.82
CA GLU A 17 -14.82 -4.71 -70.59
C GLU A 17 -15.32 -6.10 -70.15
N PRO A 18 -16.55 -6.21 -69.62
CA PRO A 18 -17.00 -7.43 -69.00
C PRO A 18 -17.79 -8.34 -69.94
N ASP A 19 -17.51 -9.64 -69.88
CA ASP A 19 -18.20 -10.67 -70.67
C ASP A 19 -19.71 -10.75 -70.37
N ASP A 20 -20.14 -10.34 -69.17
CA ASP A 20 -21.52 -10.47 -68.67
C ASP A 20 -22.42 -9.24 -68.93
N HIS A 21 -22.06 -8.36 -69.86
CA HIS A 21 -22.83 -7.13 -70.19
C HIS A 21 -23.17 -6.25 -68.97
N ARG A 22 -22.31 -6.18 -67.95
CA ARG A 22 -22.46 -5.28 -66.78
C ARG A 22 -21.97 -3.86 -67.08
N LEU A 23 -22.44 -2.88 -66.31
CA LEU A 23 -22.01 -1.47 -66.45
C LEU A 23 -20.53 -1.33 -66.09
N TYR A 24 -19.74 -0.70 -66.98
CA TYR A 24 -18.32 -0.43 -66.83
C TYR A 24 -17.99 0.96 -67.40
N ALA A 25 -16.82 1.51 -67.06
CA ALA A 25 -16.35 2.80 -67.53
C ALA A 25 -15.79 2.69 -68.95
N VAL A 26 -16.39 3.41 -69.91
CA VAL A 26 -16.09 3.25 -71.35
C VAL A 26 -15.00 4.24 -71.81
N SER A 27 -15.06 5.46 -71.29
CA SER A 27 -14.18 6.57 -71.64
C SER A 27 -13.76 7.37 -70.39
N PRO A 28 -13.06 6.74 -69.43
CA PRO A 28 -12.63 7.43 -68.21
C PRO A 28 -11.67 8.58 -68.54
N ILE A 29 -11.95 9.76 -68.00
CA ILE A 29 -11.10 10.94 -68.06
C ILE A 29 -9.90 10.75 -67.10
N ASP A 30 -8.69 11.00 -67.59
CA ASP A 30 -7.49 11.03 -66.75
C ASP A 30 -7.41 12.33 -65.94
N VAL A 31 -7.96 12.28 -64.73
CA VAL A 31 -7.99 13.38 -63.75
C VAL A 31 -6.60 13.89 -63.38
N SER A 32 -5.54 13.08 -63.54
CA SER A 32 -4.17 13.49 -63.21
C SER A 32 -3.54 14.43 -64.24
N SER A 33 -4.07 14.41 -65.46
CA SER A 33 -3.62 15.25 -66.58
C SER A 33 -4.22 16.67 -66.59
N LEU A 34 -5.26 16.91 -65.77
CA LEU A 34 -6.02 18.16 -65.72
C LEU A 34 -5.45 19.17 -64.70
N SER A 35 -5.52 20.46 -65.02
CA SER A 35 -5.22 21.54 -64.09
C SER A 35 -6.28 21.66 -62.98
N THR A 36 -5.94 22.29 -61.86
CA THR A 36 -6.86 22.48 -60.72
C THR A 36 -8.13 23.26 -61.09
N SER A 37 -8.05 24.19 -62.03
CA SER A 37 -9.21 24.91 -62.57
C SER A 37 -10.11 24.03 -63.43
N GLU A 38 -9.52 23.20 -64.30
CA GLU A 38 -10.27 22.26 -65.15
C GLU A 38 -10.95 21.18 -64.32
N LEU A 39 -10.31 20.73 -63.23
CA LEU A 39 -10.90 19.82 -62.26
C LEU A 39 -12.08 20.43 -61.50
N ASP A 40 -11.96 21.67 -61.06
CA ASP A 40 -13.05 22.38 -60.39
C ASP A 40 -14.24 22.62 -61.35
N GLU A 41 -13.98 22.87 -62.64
CA GLU A 41 -15.02 22.94 -63.68
C GLU A 41 -15.67 21.58 -63.95
N LEU A 42 -14.88 20.50 -64.06
CA LEU A 42 -15.38 19.14 -64.24
C LEU A 42 -16.29 18.74 -63.07
N VAL A 43 -15.89 19.03 -61.83
CA VAL A 43 -16.70 18.76 -60.63
C VAL A 43 -17.98 19.58 -60.63
N LYS A 44 -17.94 20.86 -61.01
CA LYS A 44 -19.16 21.69 -61.15
C LYS A 44 -20.08 21.17 -62.25
N GLY A 45 -19.54 20.72 -63.38
CA GLY A 45 -20.30 20.15 -64.48
C GLY A 45 -21.00 18.85 -64.07
N VAL A 46 -20.27 17.95 -63.40
CA VAL A 46 -20.85 16.72 -62.85
C VAL A 46 -21.89 17.02 -61.77
N ALA A 47 -21.61 17.98 -60.88
CA ALA A 47 -22.57 18.37 -59.84
C ALA A 47 -23.84 18.99 -60.45
N PHE A 48 -23.71 19.78 -61.52
CA PHE A 48 -24.81 20.35 -62.26
C PHE A 48 -25.65 19.26 -62.93
N ASP A 49 -25.03 18.36 -63.70
CA ASP A 49 -25.75 17.27 -64.38
C ASP A 49 -26.48 16.36 -63.38
N LEU A 50 -25.83 16.04 -62.25
CA LEU A 50 -26.43 15.25 -61.18
C LEU A 50 -27.59 15.97 -60.46
N SER A 51 -27.61 17.30 -60.45
CA SER A 51 -28.66 18.09 -59.77
C SER A 51 -29.82 18.49 -60.68
N ASP A 52 -29.55 18.72 -61.98
CA ASP A 52 -30.49 19.26 -62.97
C ASP A 52 -31.23 18.15 -63.74
N ARG A 53 -30.57 17.00 -63.96
CA ARG A 53 -31.16 15.85 -64.67
C ARG A 53 -31.93 14.92 -63.73
N ASP A 54 -32.62 13.95 -64.32
CA ASP A 54 -33.31 12.89 -63.58
C ASP A 54 -32.36 12.15 -62.64
N LEU A 55 -32.90 11.70 -61.51
CA LEU A 55 -32.14 11.07 -60.43
C LEU A 55 -31.38 9.79 -60.86
N PHE A 56 -31.78 9.20 -61.99
CA PHE A 56 -31.20 8.01 -62.60
C PHE A 56 -30.13 8.31 -63.66
N CYS A 57 -29.82 9.58 -63.94
CA CYS A 57 -28.81 9.99 -64.92
C CYS A 57 -27.40 9.44 -64.62
N ILE A 58 -27.15 8.97 -63.38
CA ILE A 58 -25.92 8.27 -63.01
C ILE A 58 -25.69 6.96 -63.79
N GLU A 59 -26.74 6.43 -64.44
CA GLU A 59 -26.65 5.27 -65.34
C GLU A 59 -26.19 5.63 -66.76
N ASP A 60 -26.28 6.90 -67.15
CA ASP A 60 -25.82 7.37 -68.46
C ASP A 60 -24.30 7.31 -68.51
N HIS A 61 -23.74 6.63 -69.51
CA HIS A 61 -22.29 6.39 -69.62
C HIS A 61 -21.44 7.68 -69.50
N ASP A 62 -21.89 8.80 -70.06
CA ASP A 62 -21.19 10.09 -69.94
C ASP A 62 -21.12 10.59 -68.48
N VAL A 63 -22.23 10.50 -67.74
CA VAL A 63 -22.27 10.91 -66.32
C VAL A 63 -21.52 9.90 -65.46
N PHE A 64 -21.70 8.60 -65.72
CA PHE A 64 -21.03 7.52 -65.01
C PHE A 64 -19.50 7.60 -65.14
N ASP A 65 -18.97 7.78 -66.36
CA ASP A 65 -17.53 7.89 -66.63
C ASP A 65 -16.92 9.11 -65.93
N ARG A 66 -17.62 10.25 -65.96
CA ARG A 66 -17.16 11.48 -65.29
C ARG A 66 -17.16 11.33 -63.77
N VAL A 67 -18.21 10.74 -63.18
CA VAL A 67 -18.26 10.46 -61.73
C VAL A 67 -17.20 9.43 -61.34
N TYR A 68 -17.05 8.35 -62.11
CA TYR A 68 -16.03 7.33 -61.94
C TYR A 68 -14.63 7.94 -61.88
N SER A 69 -14.27 8.75 -62.89
CA SER A 69 -12.98 9.43 -62.97
C SER A 69 -12.74 10.32 -61.76
N LEU A 70 -13.71 11.13 -61.35
CA LEU A 70 -13.59 12.00 -60.19
C LEU A 70 -13.46 11.23 -58.86
N VAL A 71 -14.13 10.08 -58.72
CA VAL A 71 -14.01 9.22 -57.53
C VAL A 71 -12.67 8.48 -57.51
N LYS A 72 -12.20 7.95 -58.65
CA LYS A 72 -10.86 7.36 -58.78
C LYS A 72 -9.76 8.39 -58.46
N GLY A 73 -9.92 9.62 -58.96
CA GLY A 73 -9.04 10.75 -58.72
C GLY A 73 -9.34 11.56 -57.45
N PHE A 74 -10.20 11.08 -56.54
CA PHE A 74 -10.76 11.89 -55.44
C PHE A 74 -9.71 12.61 -54.60
N SER A 75 -8.55 11.98 -54.40
CA SER A 75 -7.49 12.55 -53.58
C SER A 75 -6.83 13.81 -54.19
N LEU A 76 -6.86 13.96 -55.51
CA LEU A 76 -6.30 15.10 -56.26
C LEU A 76 -7.20 16.34 -56.21
N LEU A 77 -8.46 16.19 -55.80
CA LEU A 77 -9.44 17.27 -55.77
C LEU A 77 -9.17 18.29 -54.66
N SER A 78 -9.49 19.56 -54.94
CA SER A 78 -9.48 20.65 -53.94
C SER A 78 -10.51 20.40 -52.83
N PRO A 79 -10.34 20.92 -51.60
CA PRO A 79 -11.31 20.71 -50.50
C PRO A 79 -12.74 21.15 -50.85
N SER A 80 -12.88 22.24 -51.62
CA SER A 80 -14.18 22.71 -52.11
C SER A 80 -14.81 21.72 -53.10
N SER A 81 -14.02 21.22 -54.05
CA SER A 81 -14.48 20.24 -55.04
C SER A 81 -14.80 18.88 -54.44
N LYS A 82 -14.03 18.44 -53.43
CA LYS A 82 -14.38 17.27 -52.59
C LYS A 82 -15.74 17.44 -51.93
N TYR A 83 -16.00 18.62 -51.33
CA TYR A 83 -17.28 18.92 -50.69
C TYR A 83 -18.44 18.86 -51.70
N TYR A 84 -18.32 19.56 -52.83
CA TYR A 84 -19.41 19.61 -53.82
C TYR A 84 -19.72 18.25 -54.43
N LEU A 85 -18.70 17.46 -54.81
CA LEU A 85 -18.90 16.13 -55.37
C LEU A 85 -19.62 15.21 -54.37
N VAL A 86 -19.10 15.14 -53.14
CA VAL A 86 -19.67 14.29 -52.08
C VAL A 86 -21.09 14.72 -51.74
N GLU A 87 -21.33 16.03 -51.57
CA GLU A 87 -22.64 16.54 -51.19
C GLU A 87 -23.68 16.32 -52.28
N THR A 88 -23.30 16.37 -53.56
CA THR A 88 -24.21 16.11 -54.68
C THR A 88 -24.59 14.63 -54.74
N ILE A 89 -23.61 13.71 -54.72
CA ILE A 89 -23.84 12.26 -54.71
C ILE A 89 -24.69 11.86 -53.48
N ARG A 90 -24.35 12.42 -52.30
CA ARG A 90 -25.08 12.21 -51.05
C ARG A 90 -26.52 12.72 -51.14
N SER A 91 -26.74 13.91 -51.70
CA SER A 91 -28.07 14.50 -51.84
C SER A 91 -28.96 13.69 -52.78
N ASN A 92 -28.42 13.22 -53.91
CA ASN A 92 -29.14 12.34 -54.82
C ASN A 92 -29.51 11.01 -54.18
N LEU A 93 -28.60 10.39 -53.44
CA LEU A 93 -28.96 9.19 -52.67
C LEU A 93 -30.05 9.49 -51.65
N ALA A 94 -29.97 10.62 -50.93
CA ALA A 94 -30.99 11.02 -49.95
C ALA A 94 -32.38 11.27 -50.57
N VAL A 95 -32.44 11.75 -51.82
CA VAL A 95 -33.70 11.89 -52.58
C VAL A 95 -34.15 10.55 -53.17
N LEU A 96 -33.23 9.64 -53.49
CA LEU A 96 -33.54 8.30 -54.00
C LEU A 96 -34.29 7.45 -52.95
N LEU A 97 -33.88 7.49 -51.68
CA LEU A 97 -34.44 6.59 -50.65
C LEU A 97 -35.98 6.72 -50.50
N PRO A 98 -36.55 7.93 -50.32
CA PRO A 98 -38.01 8.09 -50.24
C PRO A 98 -38.74 7.77 -51.54
N ASN A 99 -38.08 7.94 -52.70
CA ASN A 99 -38.65 7.58 -54.01
C ASN A 99 -38.84 6.08 -54.13
N VAL A 100 -37.94 5.26 -53.59
CA VAL A 100 -38.11 3.80 -53.51
C VAL A 100 -39.36 3.42 -52.71
N ASP A 101 -39.60 4.09 -51.56
CA ASP A 101 -40.78 3.82 -50.74
C ASP A 101 -42.09 4.31 -51.38
N SER A 102 -42.00 5.24 -52.33
CA SER A 102 -43.15 5.66 -53.15
C SER A 102 -43.54 4.61 -54.20
N LEU A 103 -42.58 3.83 -54.73
CA LEU A 103 -42.83 2.71 -55.65
C LEU A 103 -43.71 1.63 -54.99
N ALA A 104 -43.53 1.39 -53.69
CA ALA A 104 -44.32 0.44 -52.93
C ALA A 104 -45.81 0.84 -52.78
N ARG A 105 -46.12 2.14 -52.94
CA ARG A 105 -47.46 2.72 -52.75
C ARG A 105 -48.22 2.96 -54.06
N ALA A 106 -47.61 2.70 -55.21
CA ALA A 106 -48.26 2.88 -56.50
C ALA A 106 -49.37 1.83 -56.72
N PRO A 107 -50.65 2.23 -56.94
CA PRO A 107 -51.75 1.28 -57.09
C PRO A 107 -51.61 0.47 -58.39
N GLN A 108 -51.70 -0.85 -58.27
CA GLN A 108 -51.85 -1.75 -59.41
C GLN A 108 -53.30 -1.74 -59.89
N SER A 109 -53.70 -0.78 -60.72
CA SER A 109 -54.94 -0.94 -61.49
C SER A 109 -55.03 -0.06 -62.75
N SER A 110 -55.21 -0.78 -63.86
CA SER A 110 -56.01 -0.46 -65.06
C SER A 110 -55.49 0.57 -66.08
N PRO A 111 -55.56 0.24 -67.39
CA PRO A 111 -55.21 1.14 -68.46
C PRO A 111 -56.33 2.16 -68.66
N SER A 112 -56.07 3.45 -68.44
CA SER A 112 -56.93 4.49 -68.99
C SER A 112 -56.12 5.68 -69.48
N ASN A 113 -56.29 5.92 -70.78
CA ASN A 113 -55.98 7.09 -71.59
C ASN A 113 -55.47 8.33 -70.84
N SER A 114 -54.14 8.45 -70.74
CA SER A 114 -53.46 9.73 -70.94
C SER A 114 -52.06 9.42 -71.48
N GLY A 115 -51.72 9.98 -72.64
CA GLY A 115 -50.56 9.61 -73.46
C GLY A 115 -49.21 10.06 -72.90
N ILE A 116 -48.83 9.58 -71.72
CA ILE A 116 -47.47 9.68 -71.20
C ILE A 116 -46.98 8.25 -70.96
N ASP A 117 -45.97 7.84 -71.74
CA ASP A 117 -45.30 6.54 -71.68
C ASP A 117 -44.85 6.22 -70.25
N GLN A 118 -45.67 5.44 -69.54
CA GLN A 118 -45.32 4.92 -68.24
C GLN A 118 -44.59 3.58 -68.43
N ALA A 119 -43.26 3.61 -68.36
CA ALA A 119 -42.42 2.42 -68.43
C ALA A 119 -42.92 1.29 -67.48
N PRO A 120 -42.82 0.01 -67.87
CA PRO A 120 -43.27 -1.12 -67.07
C PRO A 120 -42.63 -1.13 -65.68
N LEU A 121 -43.38 -1.55 -64.65
CA LEU A 121 -42.94 -1.53 -63.23
C LEU A 121 -41.57 -2.22 -63.02
N SER A 122 -41.32 -3.30 -63.77
CA SER A 122 -40.03 -4.03 -63.76
C SER A 122 -38.85 -3.15 -64.19
N GLU A 123 -39.04 -2.32 -65.22
CA GLU A 123 -38.01 -1.41 -65.71
C GLU A 123 -37.72 -0.29 -64.71
N ARG A 124 -38.76 0.25 -64.06
CA ARG A 124 -38.57 1.24 -62.97
C ARG A 124 -37.81 0.65 -61.78
N ILE A 125 -38.14 -0.57 -61.37
CA ILE A 125 -37.45 -1.26 -60.27
C ILE A 125 -35.96 -1.47 -60.63
N ALA A 126 -35.67 -1.88 -61.86
CA ALA A 126 -34.29 -2.13 -62.31
C ALA A 126 -33.43 -0.86 -62.27
N VAL A 127 -33.97 0.28 -62.70
CA VAL A 127 -33.30 1.59 -62.69
C VAL A 127 -33.09 2.10 -61.25
N HIS A 128 -34.10 2.00 -60.38
CA HIS A 128 -33.91 2.36 -58.96
C HIS A 128 -32.86 1.47 -58.27
N ARG A 129 -32.82 0.18 -58.62
CA ARG A 129 -31.83 -0.77 -58.12
C ARG A 129 -30.42 -0.43 -58.58
N ASN A 130 -30.24 -0.06 -59.86
CA ASN A 130 -28.94 0.34 -60.39
C ASN A 130 -28.45 1.62 -59.75
N ALA A 131 -29.25 2.68 -59.78
CA ALA A 131 -28.91 3.97 -59.18
C ALA A 131 -28.54 3.82 -57.69
N LEU A 132 -29.30 3.03 -56.92
CA LEU A 132 -28.99 2.75 -55.51
C LEU A 132 -27.61 2.12 -55.34
N LYS A 133 -27.29 1.09 -56.13
CA LYS A 133 -26.00 0.41 -56.07
C LYS A 133 -24.84 1.34 -56.46
N ILE A 134 -25.01 2.14 -57.52
CA ILE A 134 -23.96 3.04 -58.01
C ILE A 134 -23.67 4.16 -56.97
N TYR A 135 -24.71 4.85 -56.48
CA TYR A 135 -24.53 5.91 -55.48
C TYR A 135 -23.93 5.38 -54.18
N THR A 136 -24.40 4.22 -53.69
CA THR A 136 -23.85 3.62 -52.47
C THR A 136 -22.41 3.14 -52.66
N TYR A 137 -22.07 2.54 -53.81
CA TYR A 137 -20.71 2.12 -54.14
C TYR A 137 -19.73 3.31 -54.18
N PHE A 138 -20.07 4.40 -54.86
CA PHE A 138 -19.19 5.56 -54.95
C PHE A 138 -19.00 6.26 -53.60
N LEU A 139 -20.06 6.41 -52.79
CA LEU A 139 -19.94 6.97 -51.44
C LEU A 139 -19.06 6.11 -50.52
N ILE A 140 -19.24 4.78 -50.56
CA ILE A 140 -18.40 3.84 -49.79
C ILE A 140 -16.94 3.93 -50.24
N THR A 141 -16.70 3.95 -51.54
CA THR A 141 -15.34 4.05 -52.11
C THR A 141 -14.66 5.36 -51.71
N ILE A 142 -15.40 6.48 -51.69
CA ILE A 142 -14.88 7.77 -51.20
C ILE A 142 -14.48 7.68 -49.73
N VAL A 143 -15.29 7.06 -48.87
CA VAL A 143 -14.96 6.88 -47.45
C VAL A 143 -13.70 6.02 -47.30
N LEU A 144 -13.63 4.87 -47.96
CA LEU A 144 -12.45 3.99 -47.90
C LEU A 144 -11.17 4.66 -48.44
N ALA A 145 -11.29 5.49 -49.49
CA ALA A 145 -10.16 6.24 -50.04
C ALA A 145 -9.66 7.38 -49.13
N GLN A 146 -10.50 7.90 -48.23
CA GLN A 146 -10.09 8.88 -47.22
C GLN A 146 -9.27 8.22 -46.10
N GLU A 147 -9.59 6.97 -45.74
CA GLU A 147 -8.89 6.24 -44.67
C GLU A 147 -7.48 5.82 -45.08
N SER A 148 -7.30 5.30 -46.30
CA SER A 148 -6.00 4.79 -46.77
C SER A 148 -4.87 5.83 -46.82
N LYS A 149 -5.18 7.12 -46.75
CA LYS A 149 -4.20 8.23 -46.70
C LYS A 149 -3.95 8.77 -45.29
N GLN A 150 -4.86 8.60 -44.32
CA GLN A 150 -4.67 9.13 -42.96
C GLN A 150 -3.54 8.43 -42.20
N ASP A 151 -3.19 7.19 -42.54
CA ASP A 151 -2.10 6.43 -41.92
C ASP A 151 -0.68 7.00 -42.17
N THR A 152 -0.52 7.96 -43.10
CA THR A 152 0.79 8.51 -43.48
C THR A 152 1.14 9.86 -42.85
N CYS A 153 0.25 10.47 -42.06
CA CYS A 153 0.46 11.82 -41.54
C CYS A 153 0.12 11.95 -40.04
N THR A 154 0.95 11.36 -39.19
CA THR A 154 0.95 11.62 -37.75
C THR A 154 2.32 12.13 -37.30
N THR A 155 2.57 13.43 -37.47
CA THR A 155 3.34 14.27 -36.54
C THR A 155 3.51 15.69 -37.11
N ALA A 156 2.75 16.66 -36.59
CA ALA A 156 3.17 18.05 -36.35
C ALA A 156 1.98 18.88 -35.85
N LYS A 157 1.91 19.14 -34.55
CA LYS A 157 1.05 20.20 -34.00
C LYS A 157 1.80 21.53 -34.08
N GLY A 158 1.40 22.39 -35.00
CA GLY A 158 1.76 23.81 -35.03
C GLY A 158 0.54 24.65 -34.68
N ALA A 159 0.63 25.41 -33.59
CA ALA A 159 -0.43 26.28 -33.11
C ALA A 159 -0.51 27.59 -33.92
N GLY A 160 -1.75 28.03 -34.17
CA GLY A 160 -2.10 29.43 -34.39
C GLY A 160 -2.22 29.87 -35.84
N GLN A 161 -3.46 29.97 -36.35
CA GLN A 161 -3.90 31.06 -37.23
C GLN A 161 -5.43 31.08 -37.40
N HIS A 162 -5.97 32.30 -37.49
CA HIS A 162 -7.39 32.66 -37.54
C HIS A 162 -8.22 31.86 -38.57
N LEU A 163 -9.34 31.29 -38.10
CA LEU A 163 -10.27 30.47 -38.88
C LEU A 163 -11.06 31.28 -39.92
N LYS A 164 -10.71 31.10 -41.21
CA LYS A 164 -11.75 31.00 -42.26
C LYS A 164 -12.45 29.66 -42.04
N LYS A 165 -13.79 29.64 -42.07
CA LYS A 165 -14.60 28.41 -42.01
C LYS A 165 -14.23 27.52 -43.21
N ASN A 166 -13.38 26.52 -43.01
CA ASN A 166 -13.13 25.48 -44.01
C ASN A 166 -14.43 24.69 -44.22
N LEU A 167 -14.97 24.68 -45.44
CA LEU A 167 -16.18 23.93 -45.81
C LEU A 167 -16.00 22.41 -45.70
N TRP A 168 -14.76 21.93 -45.85
CA TRP A 168 -14.43 20.51 -45.82
C TRP A 168 -14.00 20.06 -44.42
N ASN A 169 -14.91 19.39 -43.71
CA ASN A 169 -14.61 18.66 -42.48
C ASN A 169 -14.77 17.14 -42.73
N PRO A 170 -13.66 16.40 -42.92
CA PRO A 170 -13.70 14.97 -43.25
C PRO A 170 -14.54 14.14 -42.28
N GLU A 171 -14.39 14.38 -40.97
CA GLU A 171 -15.06 13.59 -39.92
C GLU A 171 -16.59 13.78 -39.96
N ALA A 172 -17.04 15.04 -40.00
CA ALA A 172 -18.47 15.35 -40.04
C ALA A 172 -19.15 14.87 -41.34
N ILE A 173 -18.43 14.90 -42.46
CA ILE A 173 -18.94 14.42 -43.75
C ILE A 173 -19.00 12.89 -43.75
N ARG A 174 -17.97 12.21 -43.24
CA ARG A 174 -17.94 10.75 -43.08
C ARG A 174 -19.15 10.26 -42.27
N GLY A 175 -19.39 10.86 -41.10
CA GLY A 175 -20.56 10.52 -40.28
C GLY A 175 -21.89 10.69 -41.02
N ARG A 176 -22.06 11.74 -41.82
CA ARG A 176 -23.27 11.94 -42.65
C ARG A 176 -23.43 10.87 -43.74
N ILE A 177 -22.34 10.48 -44.40
CA ILE A 177 -22.35 9.43 -45.44
C ILE A 177 -22.75 8.10 -44.81
N VAL A 178 -22.08 7.70 -43.73
CA VAL A 178 -22.32 6.43 -43.05
C VAL A 178 -23.76 6.34 -42.53
N ASN A 179 -24.29 7.41 -41.93
CA ASN A 179 -25.70 7.44 -41.51
C ASN A 179 -26.67 7.37 -42.70
N LEU A 180 -26.35 7.97 -43.84
CA LEU A 180 -27.19 7.87 -45.03
C LEU A 180 -27.20 6.45 -45.61
N ILE A 181 -26.04 5.78 -45.63
CA ILE A 181 -25.95 4.36 -46.01
C ILE A 181 -26.74 3.49 -45.01
N ALA A 182 -26.68 3.80 -43.73
CA ALA A 182 -27.49 3.11 -42.73
C ALA A 182 -29.00 3.27 -43.01
N ASN A 183 -29.44 4.47 -43.39
CA ASN A 183 -30.81 4.73 -43.82
C ASN A 183 -31.17 4.03 -45.14
N SER A 184 -30.22 3.78 -46.04
CA SER A 184 -30.50 3.06 -47.29
C SER A 184 -30.81 1.58 -47.06
N LEU A 185 -30.46 1.03 -45.89
CA LEU A 185 -30.86 -0.31 -45.48
C LEU A 185 -32.29 -0.37 -44.91
N GLU A 186 -32.87 0.79 -44.59
CA GLU A 186 -34.21 0.89 -43.99
C GLU A 186 -35.33 0.85 -45.04
N ILE A 187 -35.03 1.12 -46.31
CA ILE A 187 -36.01 1.03 -47.39
C ILE A 187 -36.45 -0.42 -47.66
N ASN A 188 -37.54 -0.61 -48.41
CA ASN A 188 -38.02 -1.94 -48.78
C ASN A 188 -37.12 -2.62 -49.84
N LEU A 189 -35.96 -3.16 -49.42
CA LEU A 189 -35.01 -3.83 -50.31
C LEU A 189 -35.59 -5.08 -51.00
N LEU A 190 -36.56 -5.76 -50.37
CA LEU A 190 -37.26 -6.89 -50.98
C LEU A 190 -38.00 -6.50 -52.26
N LEU A 191 -38.57 -5.28 -52.30
CA LEU A 191 -39.22 -4.74 -53.51
C LEU A 191 -38.21 -4.50 -54.63
N LEU A 192 -37.02 -4.00 -54.31
CA LEU A 192 -36.00 -3.62 -55.30
C LEU A 192 -35.22 -4.81 -55.88
N PHE A 193 -34.95 -5.81 -55.06
CA PHE A 193 -34.03 -6.90 -55.40
C PHE A 193 -34.72 -8.27 -55.50
N GLY A 194 -35.98 -8.40 -55.03
CA GLY A 194 -36.74 -9.65 -55.05
C GLY A 194 -36.26 -10.68 -54.01
N LEU A 195 -36.80 -11.90 -54.09
CA LEU A 195 -36.47 -13.03 -53.19
C LEU A 195 -35.17 -13.77 -53.56
N GLY A 196 -34.34 -13.23 -54.47
CA GLY A 196 -33.11 -13.89 -54.96
C GLY A 196 -31.81 -13.44 -54.29
N ASP A 197 -30.68 -14.04 -54.68
CA ASP A 197 -29.33 -13.81 -54.12
C ASP A 197 -28.79 -12.37 -54.25
N THR A 198 -29.48 -11.51 -55.02
CA THR A 198 -29.04 -10.14 -55.29
C THR A 198 -29.22 -9.17 -54.11
N VAL A 199 -30.20 -9.40 -53.22
CA VAL A 199 -30.26 -8.71 -51.92
C VAL A 199 -29.02 -9.07 -51.10
N GLY A 200 -28.63 -10.34 -51.16
CA GLY A 200 -27.54 -10.87 -50.37
C GLY A 200 -26.19 -10.27 -50.74
N SER A 201 -25.92 -10.06 -52.03
CA SER A 201 -24.70 -9.39 -52.47
C SER A 201 -24.63 -7.92 -52.04
N TYR A 202 -25.76 -7.20 -52.06
CA TYR A 202 -25.86 -5.82 -51.56
C TYR A 202 -25.59 -5.73 -50.05
N LEU A 203 -26.26 -6.58 -49.25
CA LEU A 203 -26.06 -6.62 -47.80
C LEU A 203 -24.65 -7.07 -47.43
N SER A 204 -24.07 -8.05 -48.14
CA SER A 204 -22.69 -8.49 -47.93
C SER A 204 -21.67 -7.38 -48.21
N PHE A 205 -21.88 -6.60 -49.28
CA PHE A 205 -21.02 -5.46 -49.61
C PHE A 205 -21.03 -4.40 -48.50
N ILE A 206 -22.21 -4.00 -48.03
CA ILE A 206 -22.34 -3.00 -46.95
C ILE A 206 -21.83 -3.56 -45.61
N SER A 207 -22.04 -4.84 -45.33
CA SER A 207 -21.52 -5.53 -44.15
C SER A 207 -19.98 -5.49 -44.11
N LYS A 208 -19.33 -5.86 -45.23
CA LYS A 208 -17.86 -5.78 -45.36
C LYS A 208 -17.33 -4.36 -45.13
N PHE A 209 -18.02 -3.36 -45.68
CA PHE A 209 -17.69 -1.95 -45.45
C PHE A 209 -17.75 -1.59 -43.95
N ALA A 210 -18.86 -1.92 -43.28
CA ALA A 210 -19.04 -1.58 -41.88
C ALA A 210 -18.00 -2.25 -40.98
N PHE A 211 -17.76 -3.56 -41.16
CA PHE A 211 -16.78 -4.29 -40.35
C PHE A 211 -15.34 -3.88 -40.63
N SER A 212 -14.99 -3.51 -41.87
CA SER A 212 -13.66 -2.97 -42.20
C SER A 212 -13.39 -1.63 -41.50
N LEU A 213 -14.38 -0.74 -41.39
CA LEU A 213 -14.19 0.51 -40.65
C LEU A 213 -14.09 0.32 -39.14
N TYR A 214 -14.66 -0.75 -38.59
CA TYR A 214 -14.46 -1.13 -37.18
C TYR A 214 -13.02 -1.58 -36.87
N GLU A 215 -12.21 -1.92 -37.87
CA GLU A 215 -10.79 -2.26 -37.67
C GLU A 215 -9.92 -1.02 -37.37
N ASN A 216 -10.43 0.20 -37.57
CA ASN A 216 -9.70 1.43 -37.35
C ASN A 216 -10.14 2.16 -36.06
N GLN A 217 -9.24 2.21 -35.08
CA GLN A 217 -9.50 2.83 -33.76
C GLN A 217 -9.86 4.33 -33.85
N ALA A 218 -9.31 5.08 -34.82
CA ALA A 218 -9.55 6.51 -34.94
C ALA A 218 -11.03 6.80 -35.29
N LEU A 219 -11.64 5.95 -36.10
CA LEU A 219 -13.03 6.09 -36.55
C LEU A 219 -14.05 5.88 -35.44
N LEU A 220 -13.76 4.95 -34.52
CA LEU A 220 -14.66 4.60 -33.43
C LEU A 220 -14.73 5.68 -32.33
N LYS A 221 -13.85 6.69 -32.38
CA LYS A 221 -13.91 7.86 -31.49
C LYS A 221 -14.94 8.89 -31.95
N ASP A 222 -15.26 8.96 -33.25
CA ASP A 222 -16.30 9.84 -33.76
C ASP A 222 -17.68 9.22 -33.50
N LEU A 223 -18.45 9.86 -32.63
CA LEU A 223 -19.79 9.42 -32.24
C LEU A 223 -20.70 9.23 -33.45
N SER A 224 -20.67 10.15 -34.42
CA SER A 224 -21.59 10.13 -35.56
C SER A 224 -21.31 8.99 -36.54
N THR A 225 -20.03 8.71 -36.81
CA THR A 225 -19.61 7.56 -37.61
C THR A 225 -19.88 6.25 -36.88
N LYS A 226 -19.52 6.17 -35.59
CA LYS A 226 -19.75 4.99 -34.74
C LYS A 226 -21.23 4.60 -34.69
N ASP A 227 -22.11 5.56 -34.45
CA ASP A 227 -23.56 5.32 -34.36
C ASP A 227 -24.12 4.85 -35.72
N GLY A 228 -23.66 5.42 -36.82
CA GLY A 228 -24.03 4.99 -38.17
C GLY A 228 -23.55 3.56 -38.49
N LEU A 229 -22.31 3.21 -38.11
CA LEU A 229 -21.78 1.84 -38.28
C LEU A 229 -22.55 0.83 -37.42
N GLY A 230 -22.85 1.19 -36.18
CA GLY A 230 -23.67 0.36 -35.29
C GLY A 230 -25.09 0.16 -35.83
N HIS A 231 -25.68 1.20 -36.43
CA HIS A 231 -26.98 1.11 -37.11
C HIS A 231 -26.93 0.17 -38.31
N ILE A 232 -25.89 0.23 -39.14
CA ILE A 232 -25.70 -0.70 -40.27
C ILE A 232 -25.66 -2.16 -39.77
N ILE A 233 -24.79 -2.47 -38.80
CA ILE A 233 -24.65 -3.83 -38.24
C ILE A 233 -25.99 -4.29 -37.64
N GLY A 234 -26.65 -3.42 -36.86
CA GLY A 234 -27.94 -3.71 -36.26
C GLY A 234 -29.03 -4.02 -37.29
N CYS A 235 -29.12 -3.22 -38.36
CA CYS A 235 -30.11 -3.39 -39.42
C CYS A 235 -29.90 -4.70 -40.20
N ILE A 236 -28.64 -5.02 -40.55
CA ILE A 236 -28.32 -6.26 -41.29
C ILE A 236 -28.63 -7.49 -40.44
N ALA A 237 -28.25 -7.47 -39.16
CA ALA A 237 -28.45 -8.59 -38.26
C ALA A 237 -29.93 -8.84 -37.94
N THR A 238 -30.68 -7.80 -37.57
CA THR A 238 -32.05 -7.92 -37.05
C THR A 238 -33.10 -7.84 -38.17
N LYS A 239 -33.20 -6.70 -38.86
CA LYS A 239 -34.22 -6.46 -39.90
C LYS A 239 -34.09 -7.42 -41.09
N HIS A 240 -32.86 -7.65 -41.56
CA HIS A 240 -32.59 -8.56 -42.69
C HIS A 240 -32.28 -10.00 -42.26
N LYS A 241 -32.38 -10.32 -40.97
CA LYS A 241 -32.23 -11.67 -40.38
C LYS A 241 -30.91 -12.39 -40.72
N ARG A 242 -29.83 -11.66 -40.98
CA ARG A 242 -28.47 -12.22 -41.18
C ARG A 242 -27.70 -12.28 -39.87
N THR A 243 -28.31 -12.88 -38.85
CA THR A 243 -27.75 -12.95 -37.49
C THR A 243 -26.47 -13.78 -37.44
N ALA A 244 -26.43 -14.94 -38.09
CA ALA A 244 -25.26 -15.84 -38.06
C ALA A 244 -24.01 -15.21 -38.69
N GLU A 245 -24.14 -14.60 -39.87
CA GLU A 245 -23.03 -13.91 -40.55
C GLU A 245 -22.50 -12.74 -39.72
N SER A 246 -23.42 -11.90 -39.19
CA SER A 246 -23.05 -10.75 -38.36
C SER A 246 -22.40 -11.19 -37.05
N CYS A 247 -22.90 -12.27 -36.44
CA CYS A 247 -22.34 -12.87 -35.24
C CYS A 247 -20.88 -13.32 -35.46
N ALA A 248 -20.61 -14.04 -36.56
CA ALA A 248 -19.26 -14.49 -36.89
C ALA A 248 -18.28 -13.32 -37.09
N SER A 249 -18.70 -12.26 -37.79
CA SER A 249 -17.87 -11.06 -37.99
C SER A 249 -17.61 -10.28 -36.69
N ILE A 250 -18.63 -10.14 -35.82
CA ILE A 250 -18.47 -9.53 -34.49
C ILE A 250 -17.51 -10.34 -33.63
N LEU A 251 -17.64 -11.68 -33.62
CA LEU A 251 -16.73 -12.56 -32.90
C LEU A 251 -15.29 -12.38 -33.35
N HIS A 252 -15.04 -12.39 -34.67
CA HIS A 252 -13.71 -12.16 -35.22
C HIS A 252 -13.10 -10.83 -34.76
N LEU A 253 -13.88 -9.75 -34.75
CA LEU A 253 -13.41 -8.44 -34.27
C LEU A 253 -13.12 -8.44 -32.76
N ILE A 254 -13.94 -9.10 -31.95
CA ILE A 254 -13.72 -9.22 -30.49
C ILE A 254 -12.42 -9.97 -30.20
N TYR A 255 -12.16 -11.07 -30.89
CA TYR A 255 -10.93 -11.84 -30.68
C TYR A 255 -9.67 -11.09 -31.17
N LYS A 256 -9.79 -10.24 -32.19
CA LYS A 256 -8.64 -9.57 -32.83
C LYS A 256 -8.33 -8.16 -32.30
N PHE A 257 -9.35 -7.38 -31.91
CA PHE A 257 -9.21 -5.96 -31.61
C PHE A 257 -9.84 -5.58 -30.26
N ASP A 258 -9.02 -5.36 -29.25
CA ASP A 258 -9.43 -5.00 -27.88
C ASP A 258 -10.21 -3.67 -27.80
N PHE A 259 -9.81 -2.67 -28.59
CA PHE A 259 -10.46 -1.36 -28.63
C PHE A 259 -11.88 -1.42 -29.22
N ALA A 260 -12.19 -2.39 -30.08
CA ALA A 260 -13.50 -2.50 -30.74
C ALA A 260 -14.58 -3.05 -29.78
N VAL A 261 -14.20 -3.81 -28.76
CA VAL A 261 -15.08 -4.50 -27.81
C VAL A 261 -16.19 -3.61 -27.22
N PRO A 262 -15.90 -2.47 -26.55
CA PRO A 262 -16.94 -1.63 -25.96
C PRO A 262 -17.88 -1.04 -27.02
N HIS A 263 -17.35 -0.71 -28.20
CA HIS A 263 -18.13 -0.14 -29.30
C HIS A 263 -19.06 -1.17 -29.95
N LEU A 264 -18.64 -2.43 -30.04
CA LEU A 264 -19.48 -3.53 -30.51
C LEU A 264 -20.60 -3.85 -29.51
N ALA A 265 -20.31 -3.84 -28.20
CA ALA A 265 -21.33 -4.04 -27.18
C ALA A 265 -22.40 -2.93 -27.22
N GLU A 266 -21.97 -1.68 -27.45
CA GLU A 266 -22.87 -0.54 -27.66
C GLU A 266 -23.72 -0.69 -28.93
N ALA A 267 -23.13 -1.09 -30.06
CA ALA A 267 -23.84 -1.31 -31.31
C ALA A 267 -24.91 -2.41 -31.19
N VAL A 268 -24.56 -3.54 -30.56
CA VAL A 268 -25.52 -4.62 -30.29
C VAL A 268 -26.66 -4.14 -29.39
N ALA A 269 -26.35 -3.37 -28.33
CA ALA A 269 -27.37 -2.82 -27.45
C ALA A 269 -28.29 -1.80 -28.16
N ALA A 270 -27.72 -0.96 -29.03
CA ALA A 270 -28.48 0.00 -29.84
C ALA A 270 -29.41 -0.73 -30.84
N ALA A 271 -28.96 -1.81 -31.45
CA ALA A 271 -29.76 -2.64 -32.35
C ALA A 271 -30.99 -3.22 -31.65
N VAL A 272 -30.81 -3.80 -30.45
CA VAL A 272 -31.93 -4.35 -29.66
C VAL A 272 -32.94 -3.25 -29.32
N LYS A 273 -32.47 -2.07 -28.89
CA LYS A 273 -33.37 -0.94 -28.56
C LYS A 273 -34.12 -0.40 -29.78
N ARG A 274 -33.50 -0.41 -30.96
CA ARG A 274 -34.08 0.16 -32.18
C ARG A 274 -35.10 -0.74 -32.85
N TYR A 275 -34.86 -2.05 -32.85
CA TYR A 275 -35.71 -3.03 -33.54
C TYR A 275 -36.58 -3.89 -32.61
N ASP A 276 -36.46 -3.71 -31.29
CA ASP A 276 -37.11 -4.54 -30.26
C ASP A 276 -36.85 -6.05 -30.45
N ASP A 277 -35.68 -6.40 -31.00
CA ASP A 277 -35.27 -7.76 -31.28
C ASP A 277 -33.91 -8.06 -30.64
N GLY A 278 -33.92 -9.00 -29.69
CA GLY A 278 -32.76 -9.48 -28.96
C GLY A 278 -31.93 -10.57 -29.66
N CYS A 279 -32.33 -11.06 -30.83
CA CYS A 279 -31.76 -12.27 -31.44
C CYS A 279 -30.23 -12.22 -31.61
N LEU A 280 -29.67 -11.08 -32.03
CA LEU A 280 -28.22 -10.92 -32.19
C LEU A 280 -27.47 -11.06 -30.85
N ALA A 281 -27.96 -10.40 -29.81
CA ALA A 281 -27.36 -10.46 -28.48
C ALA A 281 -27.45 -11.88 -27.90
N VAL A 282 -28.60 -12.55 -28.07
CA VAL A 282 -28.78 -13.95 -27.64
C VAL A 282 -27.87 -14.90 -28.40
N ALA A 283 -27.72 -14.72 -29.72
CA ALA A 283 -26.81 -15.53 -30.53
C ALA A 283 -25.36 -15.41 -30.04
N LEU A 284 -24.88 -14.18 -29.81
CA LEU A 284 -23.54 -13.94 -29.26
C LEU A 284 -23.34 -14.59 -27.89
N ILE A 285 -24.30 -14.44 -26.96
CA ILE A 285 -24.24 -15.06 -25.63
C ILE A 285 -24.17 -16.59 -25.75
N ARG A 286 -24.91 -17.19 -26.68
CA ARG A 286 -24.89 -18.64 -26.92
C ARG A 286 -23.57 -19.10 -27.51
N GLU A 287 -23.00 -18.39 -28.48
CA GLU A 287 -21.68 -18.72 -29.05
C GLU A 287 -20.58 -18.69 -27.98
N PHE A 288 -20.58 -17.68 -27.11
CA PHE A 288 -19.66 -17.66 -25.95
C PHE A 288 -19.94 -18.80 -24.96
N GLY A 289 -21.21 -19.11 -24.71
CA GLY A 289 -21.62 -20.21 -23.83
C GLY A 289 -21.23 -21.60 -24.36
N LEU A 290 -21.25 -21.79 -25.69
CA LEU A 290 -20.93 -23.05 -26.37
C LEU A 290 -19.43 -23.30 -26.54
N THR A 291 -18.60 -22.26 -26.43
CA THR A 291 -17.13 -22.39 -26.52
C THR A 291 -16.63 -23.29 -25.37
N ASP A 292 -15.68 -24.20 -25.62
CA ASP A 292 -15.14 -25.07 -24.56
C ASP A 292 -14.37 -24.19 -23.55
N PRO A 293 -14.63 -24.28 -22.24
CA PRO A 293 -13.86 -23.56 -21.21
C PRO A 293 -12.34 -23.73 -21.32
N LYS A 294 -11.84 -24.82 -21.92
CA LYS A 294 -10.41 -25.05 -22.16
C LYS A 294 -9.81 -24.12 -23.22
N ASP A 295 -10.60 -23.69 -24.20
CA ASP A 295 -10.10 -22.82 -25.27
C ASP A 295 -9.76 -21.42 -24.72
N TYR A 296 -10.53 -20.93 -23.74
CA TYR A 296 -10.24 -19.68 -23.04
C TYR A 296 -9.01 -19.73 -22.13
N ALA A 297 -8.50 -20.92 -21.80
CA ALA A 297 -7.23 -21.06 -21.11
C ALA A 297 -6.04 -20.91 -22.08
N ARG A 298 -6.24 -21.27 -23.36
CA ARG A 298 -5.22 -21.16 -24.41
C ARG A 298 -5.11 -19.74 -24.96
N ASP A 299 -6.24 -19.09 -25.22
CA ASP A 299 -6.28 -17.71 -25.71
C ASP A 299 -6.63 -16.71 -24.59
N SER A 300 -5.59 -16.22 -23.92
CA SER A 300 -5.75 -15.31 -22.78
C SER A 300 -6.25 -13.92 -23.17
N ILE A 301 -5.94 -13.45 -24.39
CA ILE A 301 -6.36 -12.11 -24.86
C ILE A 301 -7.81 -12.17 -25.33
N GLY A 302 -8.15 -13.20 -26.12
CA GLY A 302 -9.53 -13.46 -26.51
C GLY A 302 -10.46 -13.62 -25.32
N ALA A 303 -10.05 -14.38 -24.29
CA ALA A 303 -10.81 -14.54 -23.05
C ALA A 303 -11.07 -13.20 -22.34
N GLU A 304 -10.11 -12.27 -22.34
CA GLU A 304 -10.27 -10.95 -21.74
C GLU A 304 -11.25 -10.08 -22.53
N ASN A 305 -11.12 -10.06 -23.86
CA ASN A 305 -11.98 -9.29 -24.75
C ASN A 305 -13.42 -9.79 -24.71
N VAL A 306 -13.63 -11.12 -24.78
CA VAL A 306 -14.95 -11.74 -24.60
C VAL A 306 -15.52 -11.40 -23.24
N GLY A 307 -14.72 -11.54 -22.17
CA GLY A 307 -15.14 -11.19 -20.83
C GLY A 307 -15.63 -9.75 -20.71
N ARG A 308 -14.84 -8.79 -21.23
CA ARG A 308 -15.20 -7.36 -21.25
C ARG A 308 -16.47 -7.10 -22.05
N PHE A 309 -16.63 -7.74 -23.21
CA PHE A 309 -17.83 -7.63 -24.04
C PHE A 309 -19.10 -8.04 -23.27
N ILE A 310 -19.06 -9.20 -22.61
CA ILE A 310 -20.24 -9.74 -21.89
C ILE A 310 -20.58 -8.86 -20.68
N VAL A 311 -19.59 -8.32 -19.96
CA VAL A 311 -19.82 -7.37 -18.85
C VAL A 311 -20.49 -6.08 -19.34
N GLU A 312 -20.00 -5.49 -20.44
CA GLU A 312 -20.61 -4.30 -21.06
C GLU A 312 -22.05 -4.58 -21.55
N LEU A 313 -22.27 -5.76 -22.12
CA LEU A 313 -23.60 -6.19 -22.56
C LEU A 313 -24.55 -6.37 -21.37
N ALA A 314 -24.08 -6.94 -20.26
CA ALA A 314 -24.85 -7.11 -19.02
C ALA A 314 -25.24 -5.77 -18.40
N ASP A 315 -24.35 -4.77 -18.48
CA ASP A 315 -24.67 -3.42 -18.06
C ASP A 315 -25.75 -2.79 -18.97
N ARG A 316 -25.64 -2.92 -20.28
CA ARG A 316 -26.57 -2.24 -21.22
C ARG A 316 -27.93 -2.93 -21.38
N LEU A 317 -27.96 -4.27 -21.36
CA LEU A 317 -29.13 -5.11 -21.59
C LEU A 317 -29.35 -6.14 -20.43
N PRO A 318 -29.54 -5.69 -19.18
CA PRO A 318 -29.55 -6.58 -18.01
C PRO A 318 -30.67 -7.62 -18.06
N ARG A 319 -31.86 -7.27 -18.56
CA ARG A 319 -33.02 -8.19 -18.67
C ARG A 319 -32.72 -9.35 -19.61
N LEU A 320 -32.18 -9.06 -20.80
CA LEU A 320 -31.85 -10.06 -21.82
C LEU A 320 -30.72 -10.99 -21.36
N VAL A 321 -29.67 -10.43 -20.77
CA VAL A 321 -28.54 -11.22 -20.25
C VAL A 321 -28.99 -12.08 -19.07
N SER A 322 -29.82 -11.56 -18.17
CA SER A 322 -30.36 -12.34 -17.04
C SER A 322 -31.16 -13.57 -17.48
N THR A 323 -31.94 -13.47 -18.56
CA THR A 323 -32.70 -14.62 -19.09
C THR A 323 -31.79 -15.70 -19.71
N ASN A 324 -30.61 -15.31 -20.21
CA ASN A 324 -29.67 -16.20 -20.90
C ASN A 324 -28.42 -16.53 -20.08
N VAL A 325 -28.33 -16.10 -18.82
CA VAL A 325 -27.14 -16.28 -17.97
C VAL A 325 -26.79 -17.76 -17.77
N GLY A 326 -27.78 -18.66 -17.87
CA GLY A 326 -27.58 -20.11 -17.75
C GLY A 326 -26.58 -20.70 -18.76
N PHE A 327 -26.40 -20.09 -19.93
CA PHE A 327 -25.36 -20.49 -20.89
C PHE A 327 -23.94 -20.13 -20.43
N LEU A 328 -23.81 -19.13 -19.55
CA LEU A 328 -22.53 -18.59 -19.11
C LEU A 328 -22.07 -19.21 -17.78
N VAL A 329 -23.00 -19.64 -16.91
CA VAL A 329 -22.69 -20.24 -15.60
C VAL A 329 -21.71 -21.43 -15.66
N PRO A 330 -21.78 -22.36 -16.65
CA PRO A 330 -20.83 -23.48 -16.74
C PRO A 330 -19.36 -23.06 -16.79
N HIS A 331 -19.06 -21.86 -17.29
CA HIS A 331 -17.71 -21.31 -17.39
C HIS A 331 -17.08 -20.96 -16.03
N PHE A 332 -17.84 -20.92 -14.93
CA PHE A 332 -17.27 -20.85 -13.59
C PHE A 332 -16.44 -22.10 -13.22
N GLY A 333 -16.72 -23.25 -13.85
CA GLY A 333 -15.92 -24.47 -13.72
C GLY A 333 -14.66 -24.50 -14.61
N GLY A 334 -14.47 -23.49 -15.47
CA GLY A 334 -13.34 -23.41 -16.39
C GLY A 334 -12.02 -23.00 -15.74
N GLU A 335 -10.90 -23.34 -16.38
CA GLU A 335 -9.54 -23.04 -15.88
C GLU A 335 -9.20 -21.55 -15.98
N SER A 336 -9.70 -20.85 -17.00
CA SER A 336 -9.42 -19.43 -17.25
C SER A 336 -10.06 -18.51 -16.21
N TYR A 337 -9.25 -17.96 -15.31
CA TYR A 337 -9.73 -17.02 -14.29
C TYR A 337 -10.26 -15.71 -14.89
N LYS A 338 -9.86 -15.34 -16.10
CA LYS A 338 -10.33 -14.12 -16.78
C LYS A 338 -11.82 -14.19 -17.12
N ILE A 339 -12.27 -15.34 -17.62
CA ILE A 339 -13.69 -15.59 -17.85
C ILE A 339 -14.44 -15.64 -16.52
N ARG A 340 -13.93 -16.36 -15.50
CA ARG A 340 -14.55 -16.36 -14.16
C ARG A 340 -14.71 -14.94 -13.61
N ASN A 341 -13.70 -14.09 -13.76
CA ASN A 341 -13.73 -12.68 -13.36
C ASN A 341 -14.79 -11.87 -14.12
N ALA A 342 -14.90 -12.09 -15.43
CA ALA A 342 -15.93 -11.45 -16.24
C ALA A 342 -17.33 -11.87 -15.80
N LEU A 343 -17.55 -13.16 -15.53
CA LEU A 343 -18.83 -13.66 -15.03
C LEU A 343 -19.19 -13.06 -13.67
N LEU A 344 -18.22 -12.91 -12.75
CA LEU A 344 -18.44 -12.19 -11.50
C LEU A 344 -18.91 -10.75 -11.77
N GLY A 345 -18.29 -10.07 -12.73
CA GLY A 345 -18.72 -8.74 -13.18
C GLY A 345 -20.14 -8.72 -13.74
N VAL A 346 -20.49 -9.72 -14.56
CA VAL A 346 -21.86 -9.89 -15.09
C VAL A 346 -22.85 -10.06 -13.94
N LEU A 347 -22.61 -10.97 -13.01
CA LEU A 347 -23.48 -11.19 -11.85
C LEU A 347 -23.62 -9.91 -11.03
N GLY A 348 -22.52 -9.18 -10.78
CA GLY A 348 -22.54 -7.89 -10.10
C GLY A 348 -23.47 -6.87 -10.76
N LYS A 349 -23.34 -6.68 -12.09
CA LYS A 349 -24.20 -5.74 -12.85
C LYS A 349 -25.66 -6.16 -12.85
N LEU A 350 -25.94 -7.46 -12.99
CA LEU A 350 -27.31 -7.99 -12.96
C LEU A 350 -27.95 -7.80 -11.58
N VAL A 351 -27.23 -8.11 -10.50
CA VAL A 351 -27.70 -7.91 -9.13
C VAL A 351 -27.97 -6.44 -8.86
N ALA A 352 -27.04 -5.53 -9.20
CA ALA A 352 -27.18 -4.10 -8.95
C ALA A 352 -28.42 -3.50 -9.65
N LYS A 353 -28.68 -3.90 -10.90
CA LYS A 353 -29.84 -3.41 -11.66
C LYS A 353 -31.16 -4.06 -11.26
N ALA A 354 -31.13 -5.29 -10.73
CA ALA A 354 -32.33 -5.95 -10.23
C ALA A 354 -32.99 -5.22 -9.05
N PHE A 355 -32.27 -4.39 -8.28
CA PHE A 355 -32.85 -3.57 -7.21
C PHE A 355 -33.55 -2.30 -7.70
N LYS A 356 -33.27 -1.82 -8.92
CA LYS A 356 -33.76 -0.53 -9.44
C LYS A 356 -35.08 -0.66 -10.22
N ASP A 357 -35.42 -1.85 -10.71
CA ASP A 357 -36.65 -2.10 -11.48
C ASP A 357 -37.85 -2.39 -10.55
N LEU A 358 -38.72 -1.39 -10.35
CA LEU A 358 -39.98 -1.52 -9.61
C LEU A 358 -41.14 -2.10 -10.44
N GLU A 359 -40.96 -2.26 -11.75
CA GLU A 359 -42.02 -2.66 -12.68
C GLU A 359 -42.06 -4.18 -12.93
N GLY A 360 -43.26 -4.77 -12.83
CA GLY A 360 -43.60 -6.14 -13.25
C GLY A 360 -44.54 -6.90 -12.29
N ASP A 361 -45.26 -7.89 -12.83
CA ASP A 361 -46.23 -8.73 -12.10
C ASP A 361 -45.59 -9.47 -10.90
N GLN A 362 -46.39 -9.75 -9.85
CA GLN A 362 -45.91 -10.37 -8.61
C GLN A 362 -45.15 -11.70 -8.83
N SER A 363 -45.59 -12.54 -9.77
CA SER A 363 -44.92 -13.81 -10.12
C SER A 363 -43.54 -13.59 -10.75
N SER A 364 -43.42 -12.63 -11.67
CA SER A 364 -42.14 -12.24 -12.28
C SER A 364 -41.19 -11.65 -11.25
N LYS A 365 -41.72 -10.96 -10.22
CA LYS A 365 -40.95 -10.38 -9.12
C LYS A 365 -40.35 -11.48 -8.23
N ILE A 366 -41.14 -12.50 -7.87
CA ILE A 366 -40.66 -13.65 -7.07
C ILE A 366 -39.54 -14.41 -7.78
N LEU A 367 -39.71 -14.74 -9.07
CA LEU A 367 -38.68 -15.46 -9.83
C LEU A 367 -37.37 -14.65 -9.94
N ARG A 368 -37.47 -13.33 -10.15
CA ARG A 368 -36.31 -12.41 -10.16
C ARG A 368 -35.60 -12.36 -8.80
N LEU A 369 -36.35 -12.29 -7.71
CA LEU A 369 -35.77 -12.29 -6.35
C LEU A 369 -35.04 -13.60 -6.04
N ARG A 370 -35.58 -14.75 -6.47
CA ARG A 370 -34.91 -16.05 -6.32
C ARG A 370 -33.64 -16.15 -7.17
N GLY A 371 -33.69 -15.69 -8.42
CA GLY A 371 -32.51 -15.63 -9.29
C GLY A 371 -31.42 -14.72 -8.71
N LYS A 372 -31.81 -13.58 -8.14
CA LYS A 372 -30.91 -12.67 -7.42
C LYS A 372 -30.23 -13.33 -6.23
N GLN A 373 -30.99 -14.03 -5.38
CA GLN A 373 -30.42 -14.73 -4.23
C GLN A 373 -29.39 -15.78 -4.66
N ALA A 374 -29.68 -16.56 -5.70
CA ALA A 374 -28.73 -17.52 -6.26
C ALA A 374 -27.45 -16.85 -6.79
N MET A 375 -27.56 -15.66 -7.41
CA MET A 375 -26.37 -14.90 -7.85
C MET A 375 -25.53 -14.42 -6.67
N LEU A 376 -26.15 -13.94 -5.59
CA LEU A 376 -25.46 -13.51 -4.37
C LEU A 376 -24.74 -14.69 -3.69
N GLU A 377 -25.38 -15.87 -3.64
CA GLU A 377 -24.77 -17.10 -3.11
C GLU A 377 -23.52 -17.53 -3.90
N ILE A 378 -23.58 -17.45 -5.24
CA ILE A 378 -22.40 -17.68 -6.09
C ILE A 378 -21.30 -16.67 -5.76
N LEU A 379 -21.61 -15.39 -5.60
CA LEU A 379 -20.61 -14.38 -5.23
C LEU A 379 -19.97 -14.68 -3.87
N ILE A 380 -20.72 -15.15 -2.87
CA ILE A 380 -20.14 -15.59 -1.57
C ILE A 380 -19.25 -16.81 -1.75
N GLU A 381 -19.69 -17.82 -2.49
CA GLU A 381 -18.90 -19.04 -2.74
C GLU A 381 -17.55 -18.71 -3.38
N ARG A 382 -17.55 -17.78 -4.36
CA ARG A 382 -16.35 -17.39 -5.11
C ARG A 382 -15.33 -16.59 -4.29
N CYS A 383 -15.66 -16.13 -3.09
CA CYS A 383 -14.68 -15.58 -2.13
C CYS A 383 -13.63 -16.63 -1.68
N LYS A 384 -13.89 -17.92 -1.96
CA LYS A 384 -12.99 -19.05 -1.70
C LYS A 384 -12.45 -19.70 -2.98
N ASP A 385 -12.46 -19.01 -4.12
CA ASP A 385 -11.91 -19.53 -5.40
C ASP A 385 -10.41 -19.87 -5.30
N VAL A 386 -9.96 -20.85 -6.09
CA VAL A 386 -8.56 -21.28 -6.12
C VAL A 386 -7.64 -20.13 -6.58
N SER A 387 -8.10 -19.30 -7.53
CA SER A 387 -7.32 -18.17 -8.04
C SER A 387 -7.44 -16.96 -7.12
N ALA A 388 -6.28 -16.41 -6.72
CA ALA A 388 -6.23 -15.15 -5.97
C ALA A 388 -6.82 -13.96 -6.77
N TYR A 389 -6.71 -13.97 -8.10
CA TYR A 389 -7.30 -12.93 -8.95
C TYR A 389 -8.83 -12.96 -8.91
N THR A 390 -9.42 -14.15 -8.87
CA THR A 390 -10.88 -14.32 -8.77
C THR A 390 -11.39 -13.91 -7.39
N ARG A 391 -10.69 -14.31 -6.33
CA ARG A 391 -11.00 -13.89 -4.95
C ARG A 391 -10.87 -12.37 -4.77
N SER A 392 -9.86 -11.76 -5.39
CA SER A 392 -9.71 -10.29 -5.38
C SER A 392 -10.85 -9.61 -6.16
N ARG A 393 -11.21 -10.13 -7.34
CA ARG A 393 -12.27 -9.56 -8.18
C ARG A 393 -13.65 -9.67 -7.54
N VAL A 394 -13.99 -10.78 -6.89
CA VAL A 394 -15.30 -10.92 -6.23
C VAL A 394 -15.46 -9.95 -5.05
N LEU A 395 -14.39 -9.69 -4.28
CA LEU A 395 -14.41 -8.69 -3.21
C LEU A 395 -14.60 -7.26 -3.77
N GLN A 396 -14.02 -6.96 -4.94
CA GLN A 396 -14.27 -5.70 -5.63
C GLN A 396 -15.72 -5.58 -6.11
N VAL A 397 -16.29 -6.66 -6.66
CA VAL A 397 -17.71 -6.69 -7.05
C VAL A 397 -18.62 -6.46 -5.84
N TRP A 398 -18.30 -7.05 -4.68
CA TRP A 398 -19.01 -6.75 -3.44
C TRP A 398 -18.90 -5.29 -3.02
N ALA A 399 -17.74 -4.66 -3.19
CA ALA A 399 -17.56 -3.24 -2.90
C ALA A 399 -18.43 -2.38 -3.84
N GLU A 400 -18.41 -2.67 -5.15
CA GLU A 400 -19.29 -2.02 -6.14
C GLU A 400 -20.78 -2.16 -5.73
N LEU A 401 -21.21 -3.34 -5.26
CA LEU A 401 -22.58 -3.56 -4.79
C LEU A 401 -22.93 -2.78 -3.51
N CYS A 402 -21.98 -2.62 -2.58
CA CYS A 402 -22.16 -1.79 -1.38
C CYS A 402 -22.32 -0.30 -1.75
N GLU A 403 -21.49 0.21 -2.66
CA GLU A 403 -21.57 1.59 -3.16
C GLU A 403 -22.91 1.87 -3.84
N GLU A 404 -23.38 0.93 -4.67
CA GLU A 404 -24.68 0.99 -5.33
C GLU A 404 -25.87 0.70 -4.39
N ARG A 405 -25.64 0.50 -3.08
CA ARG A 405 -26.66 0.17 -2.05
C ARG A 405 -27.53 -1.03 -2.43
N SER A 406 -26.92 -2.00 -3.11
CA SER A 406 -27.56 -3.20 -3.66
C SER A 406 -27.32 -4.45 -2.80
N VAL A 407 -26.97 -4.30 -1.52
CA VAL A 407 -26.79 -5.40 -0.57
C VAL A 407 -27.88 -5.33 0.48
N SER A 408 -28.65 -6.42 0.66
CA SER A 408 -29.70 -6.51 1.68
C SER A 408 -29.10 -6.53 3.08
N ILE A 409 -29.77 -5.90 4.06
CA ILE A 409 -29.29 -5.76 5.45
C ILE A 409 -28.89 -7.11 6.06
N GLY A 410 -29.66 -8.19 5.79
CA GLY A 410 -29.36 -9.53 6.31
C GLY A 410 -28.02 -10.12 5.84
N LEU A 411 -27.49 -9.67 4.70
CA LEU A 411 -26.23 -10.18 4.15
C LEU A 411 -24.99 -9.40 4.63
N TRP A 412 -25.19 -8.22 5.24
CA TRP A 412 -24.08 -7.35 5.65
C TRP A 412 -23.13 -8.03 6.64
N ASN A 413 -23.68 -8.74 7.63
CA ASN A 413 -22.86 -9.41 8.65
C ASN A 413 -22.13 -10.63 8.08
N GLU A 414 -22.76 -11.42 7.21
CA GLU A 414 -22.10 -12.53 6.53
C GLU A 414 -20.96 -12.03 5.64
N LEU A 415 -21.21 -10.97 4.86
CA LEU A 415 -20.20 -10.35 4.01
C LEU A 415 -19.05 -9.75 4.80
N ALA A 416 -19.33 -9.10 5.93
CA ALA A 416 -18.31 -8.53 6.81
C ALA A 416 -17.39 -9.63 7.37
N LEU A 417 -17.98 -10.78 7.79
CA LEU A 417 -17.22 -11.94 8.27
C LEU A 417 -16.36 -12.56 7.17
N VAL A 418 -16.88 -12.65 5.94
CA VAL A 418 -16.11 -13.13 4.79
C VAL A 418 -14.95 -12.19 4.50
N ALA A 419 -15.19 -10.87 4.46
CA ALA A 419 -14.17 -9.86 4.19
C ALA A 419 -13.09 -9.83 5.29
N SER A 420 -13.48 -9.88 6.57
CA SER A 420 -12.53 -9.95 7.68
C SER A 420 -11.68 -11.21 7.62
N GLY A 421 -12.29 -12.37 7.30
CA GLY A 421 -11.57 -13.63 7.10
C GLY A 421 -10.69 -13.70 5.84
N ARG A 422 -10.72 -12.67 4.97
CA ARG A 422 -9.79 -12.51 3.83
C ARG A 422 -8.62 -11.58 4.14
N LEU A 423 -8.58 -10.95 5.31
CA LEU A 423 -7.41 -10.16 5.74
C LEU A 423 -6.18 -11.03 6.00
N GLU A 424 -6.37 -12.30 6.36
CA GLU A 424 -5.29 -13.28 6.58
C GLU A 424 -4.95 -14.09 5.32
N ASP A 425 -5.38 -13.62 4.15
CA ASP A 425 -5.13 -14.35 2.92
C ASP A 425 -3.64 -14.42 2.58
N LYS A 426 -3.20 -15.51 1.95
CA LYS A 426 -1.81 -15.65 1.46
C LYS A 426 -1.44 -14.57 0.44
N SER A 427 -2.40 -14.14 -0.38
CA SER A 427 -2.16 -13.19 -1.47
C SER A 427 -2.43 -11.74 -1.07
N ALA A 428 -1.43 -10.86 -1.25
CA ALA A 428 -1.55 -9.43 -0.95
C ALA A 428 -2.67 -8.73 -1.75
N ILE A 429 -2.90 -9.11 -3.02
CA ILE A 429 -3.97 -8.52 -3.84
C ILE A 429 -5.38 -8.86 -3.31
N VAL A 430 -5.52 -9.93 -2.53
CA VAL A 430 -6.80 -10.31 -1.90
C VAL A 430 -6.96 -9.56 -0.59
N ARG A 431 -5.91 -9.50 0.24
CA ARG A 431 -5.90 -8.68 1.47
C ARG A 431 -6.24 -7.22 1.17
N LYS A 432 -5.63 -6.64 0.13
CA LYS A 432 -5.96 -5.30 -0.36
C LYS A 432 -7.44 -5.13 -0.70
N SER A 433 -8.01 -6.04 -1.49
CA SER A 433 -9.43 -5.96 -1.88
C SER A 433 -10.36 -6.19 -0.67
N ALA A 434 -9.96 -7.01 0.30
CA ALA A 434 -10.70 -7.21 1.54
C ALA A 434 -10.71 -5.96 2.42
N LEU A 435 -9.55 -5.31 2.60
CA LEU A 435 -9.43 -4.02 3.31
C LEU A 435 -10.31 -2.95 2.64
N ASN A 436 -10.25 -2.86 1.31
CA ASN A 436 -11.09 -1.93 0.55
C ASN A 436 -12.59 -2.22 0.71
N LEU A 437 -12.99 -3.49 0.66
CA LEU A 437 -14.38 -3.86 0.90
C LEU A 437 -14.83 -3.43 2.30
N LEU A 438 -14.04 -3.68 3.35
CA LEU A 438 -14.38 -3.24 4.72
C LEU A 438 -14.45 -1.71 4.84
N ILE A 439 -13.56 -0.98 4.15
CA ILE A 439 -13.61 0.50 4.06
C ILE A 439 -14.93 0.95 3.44
N THR A 440 -15.29 0.39 2.28
CA THR A 440 -16.53 0.72 1.56
C THR A 440 -17.76 0.34 2.38
N MET A 441 -17.74 -0.81 3.06
CA MET A 441 -18.82 -1.23 3.95
C MET A 441 -19.02 -0.24 5.10
N LEU A 442 -17.95 0.24 5.75
CA LEU A 442 -18.07 1.28 6.78
C LEU A 442 -18.67 2.57 6.21
N GLN A 443 -18.21 3.03 5.04
CA GLN A 443 -18.68 4.25 4.40
C GLN A 443 -20.16 4.20 4.00
N HIS A 444 -20.62 3.05 3.50
CA HIS A 444 -21.98 2.85 2.98
C HIS A 444 -22.87 2.04 3.93
N ASN A 445 -22.50 1.95 5.21
CA ASN A 445 -23.20 1.11 6.18
C ASN A 445 -24.67 1.57 6.39
N PRO A 446 -25.63 0.64 6.53
CA PRO A 446 -27.04 0.95 6.73
C PRO A 446 -27.42 1.25 8.19
N PHE A 447 -26.48 1.14 9.13
CA PHE A 447 -26.76 1.12 10.58
C PHE A 447 -26.66 2.50 11.24
N GLY A 448 -25.71 3.33 10.82
CA GLY A 448 -25.58 4.70 11.32
C GLY A 448 -24.16 5.29 11.25
N PRO A 449 -24.03 6.59 11.58
CA PRO A 449 -22.76 7.32 11.52
C PRO A 449 -21.81 7.05 12.70
N GLN A 450 -22.31 6.50 13.81
CA GLN A 450 -21.53 6.12 14.98
C GLN A 450 -21.83 4.67 15.29
N LEU A 451 -20.80 3.83 15.41
CA LEU A 451 -20.90 2.37 15.55
C LEU A 451 -20.34 1.88 16.89
N ARG A 452 -20.49 2.65 17.97
CA ARG A 452 -20.06 2.25 19.32
C ARG A 452 -20.90 1.12 19.89
N VAL A 453 -20.25 0.05 20.36
CA VAL A 453 -20.93 -1.13 20.91
C VAL A 453 -21.82 -0.78 22.09
N GLU A 454 -21.35 0.09 22.99
CA GLU A 454 -22.12 0.54 24.18
C GLU A 454 -23.38 1.33 23.82
N THR A 455 -23.33 2.18 22.80
CA THR A 455 -24.49 2.99 22.38
C THR A 455 -25.55 2.14 21.72
N PHE A 456 -25.12 1.19 20.87
CA PHE A 456 -26.03 0.21 20.26
C PHE A 456 -26.66 -0.70 21.31
N SER A 457 -25.88 -1.24 22.25
CA SER A 457 -26.41 -2.13 23.28
C SER A 457 -27.42 -1.44 24.20
N ALA A 458 -27.14 -0.21 24.61
CA ALA A 458 -28.05 0.59 25.44
C ALA A 458 -29.37 0.93 24.71
N THR A 459 -29.28 1.31 23.43
CA THR A 459 -30.46 1.64 22.61
C THR A 459 -31.29 0.40 22.33
N LEU A 460 -30.64 -0.71 21.98
CA LEU A 460 -31.27 -2.01 21.75
C LEU A 460 -31.99 -2.51 23.00
N GLY A 461 -31.39 -2.37 24.19
CA GLY A 461 -32.03 -2.71 25.46
C GLY A 461 -33.36 -1.98 25.65
N LYS A 462 -33.39 -0.66 25.45
CA LYS A 462 -34.60 0.17 25.55
C LYS A 462 -35.70 -0.24 24.57
N TYR A 463 -35.34 -0.57 23.32
CA TYR A 463 -36.34 -1.00 22.32
C TYR A 463 -36.81 -2.44 22.52
N LYS A 464 -35.96 -3.33 23.05
CA LYS A 464 -36.39 -4.67 23.46
C LYS A 464 -37.36 -4.61 24.64
N GLU A 465 -37.11 -3.76 25.62
CA GLU A 465 -38.04 -3.50 26.72
C GLU A 465 -39.39 -2.96 26.20
N LYS A 466 -39.38 -1.99 25.28
CA LYS A 466 -40.61 -1.50 24.63
C LYS A 466 -41.34 -2.58 23.84
N LEU A 467 -40.62 -3.49 23.18
CA LEU A 467 -41.20 -4.62 22.44
C LEU A 467 -41.87 -5.61 23.40
N LEU A 468 -41.24 -5.93 24.53
CA LEU A 468 -41.82 -6.77 25.58
C LEU A 468 -43.10 -6.16 26.19
N VAL A 469 -43.18 -4.83 26.29
CA VAL A 469 -44.38 -4.12 26.78
C VAL A 469 -45.52 -4.09 25.76
N LEU A 470 -45.21 -4.15 24.46
CA LEU A 470 -46.19 -4.05 23.35
C LEU A 470 -46.65 -5.40 22.80
N GLU A 471 -45.97 -6.49 23.13
CA GLU A 471 -46.46 -7.85 22.81
C GLU A 471 -47.62 -8.19 23.75
N PRO A 472 -48.84 -8.48 23.24
CA PRO A 472 -49.93 -8.92 24.09
C PRO A 472 -49.51 -10.23 24.76
N ALA A 473 -49.63 -10.28 26.09
CA ALA A 473 -49.35 -11.45 26.90
C ALA A 473 -49.99 -12.70 26.25
N ARG A 474 -49.17 -13.53 25.61
CA ARG A 474 -49.60 -14.85 25.19
C ARG A 474 -49.84 -15.65 26.47
N SER A 475 -51.07 -16.13 26.59
CA SER A 475 -51.54 -17.04 27.61
C SER A 475 -50.49 -18.13 27.88
N GLU A 476 -50.10 -18.21 29.14
CA GLU A 476 -49.44 -19.37 29.75
C GLU A 476 -50.35 -20.59 29.51
N ASP A 477 -49.99 -21.44 28.55
CA ASP A 477 -50.42 -22.84 28.46
C ASP A 477 -49.60 -23.49 27.34
N ASP A 478 -48.38 -23.89 27.70
CA ASP A 478 -47.76 -25.18 27.32
C ASP A 478 -46.34 -25.21 27.91
N ALA A 479 -46.29 -25.57 29.20
CA ALA A 479 -45.11 -26.09 29.86
C ALA A 479 -44.89 -27.57 29.48
N PHE A 480 -43.65 -28.05 29.65
CA PHE A 480 -43.03 -29.32 29.22
C PHE A 480 -42.36 -29.20 27.84
N ASP A 481 -41.04 -29.29 27.68
CA ASP A 481 -40.01 -29.97 28.48
C ASP A 481 -38.64 -29.30 28.24
N SER A 482 -37.85 -29.16 29.29
CA SER A 482 -36.47 -28.66 29.25
C SER A 482 -35.50 -29.72 29.76
N GLU A 483 -34.29 -29.68 29.19
CA GLU A 483 -33.07 -30.43 29.52
C GLU A 483 -32.95 -31.79 28.78
N ILE A 484 -31.84 -32.14 28.10
CA ILE A 484 -30.45 -32.23 28.56
C ILE A 484 -29.45 -32.29 27.36
N THR A 485 -28.30 -31.62 27.53
CA THR A 485 -26.92 -31.80 26.98
C THR A 485 -26.50 -31.57 25.51
N SER A 486 -25.51 -30.66 25.42
CA SER A 486 -24.23 -30.71 24.68
C SER A 486 -23.85 -31.96 23.87
N GLY A 487 -23.38 -31.73 22.63
CA GLY A 487 -22.54 -32.66 21.88
C GLY A 487 -22.33 -32.22 20.43
N GLU A 488 -21.06 -32.11 20.02
CA GLU A 488 -20.59 -31.90 18.65
C GLU A 488 -21.05 -33.04 17.71
N ASP A 489 -21.49 -32.72 16.48
CA ASP A 489 -20.85 -33.16 15.22
C ASP A 489 -21.72 -32.96 13.96
N SER A 490 -21.00 -32.79 12.87
CA SER A 490 -21.44 -32.63 11.47
C SER A 490 -22.29 -33.78 10.90
N HIS A 491 -23.35 -33.47 10.15
CA HIS A 491 -23.47 -33.72 8.69
C HIS A 491 -24.91 -33.52 8.15
N LYS A 492 -24.95 -32.88 6.97
CA LYS A 492 -26.01 -32.74 5.94
C LYS A 492 -27.28 -33.61 6.08
N VAL A 493 -28.45 -32.99 5.82
CA VAL A 493 -29.43 -33.30 4.75
C VAL A 493 -30.57 -32.27 4.79
N ALA A 494 -30.84 -31.59 3.65
CA ALA A 494 -32.11 -30.88 3.36
C ALA A 494 -33.15 -31.92 2.86
N PRO A 495 -34.50 -31.72 2.87
CA PRO A 495 -35.16 -30.44 2.50
C PRO A 495 -36.52 -30.12 3.17
N GLY A 496 -36.99 -28.87 3.02
CA GLY A 496 -38.43 -28.59 2.84
C GLY A 496 -39.06 -27.46 3.67
N CYS A 497 -39.79 -26.61 2.94
CA CYS A 497 -40.90 -25.72 3.33
C CYS A 497 -40.65 -24.30 3.88
N ASP A 498 -41.00 -23.36 3.00
CA ASP A 498 -41.96 -22.27 3.19
C ASP A 498 -41.55 -20.99 3.93
N VAL A 499 -40.95 -20.12 3.11
CA VAL A 499 -40.91 -18.67 3.27
C VAL A 499 -42.30 -18.08 3.04
N LEU A 500 -42.87 -17.43 4.07
CA LEU A 500 -43.86 -16.37 3.89
C LEU A 500 -43.20 -15.03 4.22
N SER A 501 -42.52 -14.46 3.22
CA SER A 501 -41.96 -13.10 3.25
C SER A 501 -42.94 -12.12 2.61
N GLY A 502 -43.61 -11.33 3.43
CA GLY A 502 -44.30 -10.11 3.01
C GLY A 502 -43.47 -8.89 3.40
N GLU A 503 -42.53 -8.47 2.55
CA GLU A 503 -41.82 -7.18 2.73
C GLU A 503 -42.39 -6.14 1.76
N SER A 504 -43.09 -5.16 2.35
CA SER A 504 -43.48 -3.93 1.66
C SER A 504 -42.31 -2.94 1.77
N LEU A 505 -41.71 -2.60 0.63
CA LEU A 505 -40.63 -1.62 0.50
C LEU A 505 -41.18 -0.21 0.80
N VAL A 506 -40.81 0.36 1.95
CA VAL A 506 -40.94 1.80 2.20
C VAL A 506 -39.58 2.45 1.93
N GLN A 507 -39.50 3.20 0.84
CA GLN A 507 -38.39 4.09 0.52
C GLN A 507 -38.36 5.24 1.54
N LEU A 508 -37.35 5.26 2.43
CA LEU A 508 -36.96 6.47 3.14
C LEU A 508 -35.80 7.11 2.36
N GLU A 509 -36.15 8.15 1.60
CA GLU A 509 -35.17 9.05 0.99
C GLU A 509 -34.43 9.81 2.10
N VAL A 510 -33.12 9.61 2.20
CA VAL A 510 -32.24 10.47 3.00
C VAL A 510 -31.53 11.41 2.04
N SER A 511 -32.01 12.65 1.97
CA SER A 511 -31.37 13.74 1.24
C SER A 511 -29.99 14.03 1.83
N ALA A 512 -28.99 14.08 0.95
CA ALA A 512 -27.66 14.58 1.25
C ALA A 512 -27.73 16.11 1.40
N ASN A 513 -27.17 16.64 2.50
CA ASN A 513 -26.56 17.96 2.50
C ASN A 513 -25.39 17.98 3.47
N ASP A 514 -24.22 18.32 2.92
CA ASP A 514 -22.99 18.67 3.61
C ASP A 514 -23.21 19.87 4.55
N SER A 515 -22.72 19.77 5.79
CA SER A 515 -21.97 20.85 6.45
C SER A 515 -21.45 20.41 7.81
N PHE A 516 -20.16 20.66 8.03
CA PHE A 516 -19.49 20.64 9.32
C PHE A 516 -20.15 21.61 10.32
N LEU A 517 -20.22 21.24 11.61
CA LEU A 517 -19.46 21.87 12.70
C LEU A 517 -19.67 21.13 14.05
N PRO A 518 -18.70 21.23 14.99
CA PRO A 518 -18.62 20.46 16.23
C PRO A 518 -19.15 21.25 17.44
N SER A 519 -19.50 20.54 18.51
CA SER A 519 -19.29 21.06 19.86
C SER A 519 -19.35 19.95 20.89
N SER A 520 -18.26 19.82 21.63
CA SER A 520 -18.25 19.19 22.94
C SER A 520 -18.84 20.19 23.92
N GLN A 521 -20.06 19.95 24.37
CA GLN A 521 -20.46 20.33 25.71
C GLN A 521 -20.78 19.04 26.44
N ALA A 522 -19.92 18.72 27.42
CA ALA A 522 -20.30 17.88 28.53
C ALA A 522 -21.39 18.65 29.30
N GLN A 523 -22.63 18.48 28.88
CA GLN A 523 -23.79 18.71 29.72
C GLN A 523 -24.45 17.35 29.90
N THR A 524 -24.60 16.97 31.15
CA THR A 524 -25.53 15.96 31.63
C THR A 524 -26.88 16.19 30.95
N GLN A 525 -27.18 15.44 29.90
CA GLN A 525 -28.50 15.39 29.28
C GLN A 525 -29.13 14.05 29.62
N GLU A 526 -29.78 14.03 30.79
CA GLU A 526 -31.02 13.28 30.93
C GLU A 526 -31.97 13.67 29.79
N ASN A 527 -32.66 12.67 29.24
CA ASN A 527 -33.81 12.78 28.34
C ASN A 527 -33.53 13.21 26.88
N ALA A 528 -32.88 12.32 26.12
CA ALA A 528 -33.16 12.22 24.69
C ALA A 528 -34.57 11.61 24.51
N CYS A 529 -35.58 12.47 24.30
CA CYS A 529 -36.93 12.08 23.95
C CYS A 529 -36.90 11.30 22.63
N VAL A 530 -37.21 10.00 22.71
CA VAL A 530 -37.27 9.09 21.57
C VAL A 530 -38.47 9.49 20.68
N PRO A 531 -38.32 9.61 19.35
CA PRO A 531 -39.45 9.79 18.45
C PRO A 531 -40.44 8.64 18.62
N ASP A 532 -41.74 8.95 18.69
CA ASP A 532 -42.80 7.95 18.77
C ASP A 532 -42.94 7.25 17.40
N ILE A 533 -42.16 6.18 17.20
CA ILE A 533 -42.17 5.37 15.99
C ILE A 533 -43.33 4.37 16.12
N GLY A 534 -44.32 4.52 15.25
CA GLY A 534 -45.56 3.74 15.24
C GLY A 534 -45.42 2.28 14.81
N ASN A 535 -46.46 1.49 15.07
CA ASN A 535 -46.67 0.07 14.71
C ASN A 535 -45.60 -0.95 15.21
N LEU A 536 -46.07 -2.04 15.84
CA LEU A 536 -45.25 -3.15 16.39
C LEU A 536 -44.21 -3.71 15.39
N GLU A 537 -44.57 -3.76 14.11
CA GLU A 537 -43.69 -4.23 13.02
C GLU A 537 -42.48 -3.31 12.78
N GLN A 538 -42.64 -1.99 12.93
CA GLN A 538 -41.52 -1.04 12.76
C GLN A 538 -40.55 -1.14 13.93
N ILE A 539 -41.06 -1.36 15.14
CA ILE A 539 -40.23 -1.60 16.33
C ILE A 539 -39.46 -2.91 16.18
N LYS A 540 -40.10 -3.98 15.69
CA LYS A 540 -39.43 -5.25 15.39
C LYS A 540 -38.32 -5.09 14.34
N ALA A 541 -38.59 -4.38 13.25
CA ALA A 541 -37.59 -4.10 12.21
C ALA A 541 -36.42 -3.24 12.74
N LEU A 542 -36.69 -2.25 13.59
CA LEU A 542 -35.67 -1.43 14.22
C LEU A 542 -34.79 -2.25 15.17
N VAL A 543 -35.37 -3.12 15.99
CA VAL A 543 -34.61 -4.03 16.87
C VAL A 543 -33.69 -4.93 16.05
N ALA A 544 -34.21 -5.55 14.97
CA ALA A 544 -33.40 -6.39 14.08
C ALA A 544 -32.25 -5.60 13.40
N SER A 545 -32.51 -4.36 12.99
CA SER A 545 -31.48 -3.47 12.43
C SER A 545 -30.39 -3.11 13.45
N LEU A 546 -30.77 -2.79 14.70
CA LEU A 546 -29.84 -2.50 15.79
C LEU A 546 -29.01 -3.74 16.17
N GLU A 547 -29.62 -4.93 16.20
CA GLU A 547 -28.91 -6.20 16.41
C GLU A 547 -27.89 -6.47 15.31
N ALA A 548 -28.29 -6.28 14.05
CA ALA A 548 -27.39 -6.44 12.92
C ALA A 548 -26.23 -5.43 12.96
N GLY A 549 -26.49 -4.16 13.30
CA GLY A 549 -25.45 -3.14 13.45
C GLY A 549 -24.49 -3.41 14.60
N LEU A 550 -24.98 -3.96 15.72
CA LEU A 550 -24.15 -4.39 16.84
C LEU A 550 -23.22 -5.54 16.45
N GLN A 551 -23.72 -6.53 15.70
CA GLN A 551 -22.90 -7.63 15.18
C GLN A 551 -21.84 -7.12 14.19
N PHE A 552 -22.21 -6.21 13.28
CA PHE A 552 -21.28 -5.60 12.34
C PHE A 552 -20.15 -4.86 13.07
N SER A 553 -20.48 -4.01 14.04
CA SER A 553 -19.50 -3.27 14.85
C SER A 553 -18.53 -4.22 15.57
N LYS A 554 -19.04 -5.29 16.20
CA LYS A 554 -18.22 -6.31 16.85
C LYS A 554 -17.31 -7.05 15.85
N CYS A 555 -17.81 -7.36 14.66
CA CYS A 555 -17.02 -7.98 13.60
C CYS A 555 -15.84 -7.08 13.21
N ILE A 556 -16.07 -5.80 12.92
CA ILE A 556 -15.00 -4.86 12.59
C ILE A 556 -14.02 -4.68 13.76
N ALA A 557 -14.52 -4.55 14.99
CA ALA A 557 -13.67 -4.43 16.18
C ALA A 557 -12.77 -5.66 16.38
N SER A 558 -13.22 -6.87 16.01
CA SER A 558 -12.40 -8.09 16.08
C SER A 558 -11.20 -8.07 15.12
N THR A 559 -11.23 -7.25 14.06
CA THR A 559 -10.14 -7.14 13.09
C THR A 559 -8.96 -6.29 13.55
N MET A 560 -9.10 -5.56 14.67
CA MET A 560 -8.10 -4.58 15.13
C MET A 560 -6.70 -5.16 15.30
N THR A 561 -6.60 -6.38 15.87
CA THR A 561 -5.32 -7.07 16.04
C THR A 561 -4.66 -7.43 14.70
N ILE A 562 -5.45 -7.89 13.74
CA ILE A 562 -5.00 -8.21 12.37
C ILE A 562 -4.52 -6.93 11.66
N LEU A 563 -5.23 -5.80 11.84
CA LEU A 563 -4.80 -4.52 11.26
C LEU A 563 -3.45 -4.06 11.80
N VAL A 564 -3.20 -4.22 13.10
CA VAL A 564 -1.88 -3.92 13.70
C VAL A 564 -0.79 -4.82 13.12
N GLN A 565 -1.08 -6.09 12.85
CA GLN A 565 -0.14 -6.99 12.15
C GLN A 565 0.10 -6.55 10.70
N LEU A 566 -0.95 -6.14 9.98
CA LEU A 566 -0.85 -5.67 8.59
C LEU A 566 -0.08 -4.36 8.45
N LEU A 567 -0.03 -3.52 9.48
CA LEU A 567 0.87 -2.34 9.52
C LEU A 567 2.36 -2.72 9.46
N ALA A 568 2.71 -3.95 9.85
CA ALA A 568 4.06 -4.50 9.76
C ALA A 568 4.26 -5.42 8.53
N SER A 569 3.30 -5.44 7.59
CA SER A 569 3.39 -6.25 6.37
C SER A 569 4.55 -5.77 5.48
N SER A 570 5.18 -6.72 4.77
CA SER A 570 6.17 -6.42 3.74
C SER A 570 5.57 -5.82 2.47
N SER A 571 4.24 -5.88 2.31
CA SER A 571 3.53 -5.27 1.19
C SER A 571 3.07 -3.86 1.54
N VAL A 572 3.64 -2.86 0.85
CA VAL A 572 3.28 -1.44 1.00
C VAL A 572 1.76 -1.20 0.88
N THR A 573 1.09 -1.89 -0.06
CA THR A 573 -0.35 -1.74 -0.24
C THR A 573 -1.17 -2.25 0.93
N ASP A 574 -0.70 -3.25 1.67
CA ASP A 574 -1.40 -3.72 2.87
C ASP A 574 -1.33 -2.64 3.96
N VAL A 575 -0.15 -2.04 4.15
CA VAL A 575 0.09 -0.98 5.14
C VAL A 575 -0.78 0.24 4.84
N GLU A 576 -0.79 0.72 3.60
CA GLU A 576 -1.60 1.88 3.19
C GLU A 576 -3.10 1.65 3.43
N ASN A 577 -3.64 0.50 3.01
CA ASN A 577 -5.06 0.21 3.17
C ASN A 577 -5.44 -0.11 4.63
N ALA A 578 -4.52 -0.67 5.43
CA ALA A 578 -4.72 -0.84 6.87
C ALA A 578 -4.80 0.51 7.59
N ILE A 579 -3.94 1.48 7.24
CA ILE A 579 -4.02 2.86 7.74
C ILE A 579 -5.38 3.47 7.38
N LEU A 580 -5.78 3.38 6.11
CA LEU A 580 -7.07 3.91 5.65
C LEU A 580 -8.26 3.28 6.39
N LEU A 581 -8.27 1.97 6.59
CA LEU A 581 -9.33 1.30 7.34
C LEU A 581 -9.34 1.73 8.81
N LEU A 582 -8.19 1.82 9.47
CA LEU A 582 -8.09 2.32 10.86
C LEU A 582 -8.62 3.76 10.99
N MET A 583 -8.34 4.62 10.01
CA MET A 583 -8.91 5.98 9.96
C MET A 583 -10.42 5.95 9.89
N ARG A 584 -11.01 5.08 9.05
CA ARG A 584 -12.46 4.92 8.95
C ARG A 584 -13.05 4.35 10.23
N CYS A 585 -12.44 3.33 10.82
CA CYS A 585 -12.84 2.80 12.12
C CYS A 585 -12.89 3.90 13.19
N ARG A 586 -11.88 4.78 13.23
CA ARG A 586 -11.90 5.95 14.13
C ARG A 586 -13.02 6.94 13.80
N GLN A 587 -13.24 7.24 12.52
CA GLN A 587 -14.30 8.14 12.06
C GLN A 587 -15.69 7.66 12.51
N PHE A 588 -15.95 6.36 12.43
CA PHE A 588 -17.20 5.72 12.87
C PHE A 588 -17.19 5.33 14.36
N GLN A 589 -16.15 5.68 15.12
CA GLN A 589 -16.00 5.40 16.55
C GLN A 589 -16.07 3.91 16.92
N ILE A 590 -15.46 3.03 16.12
CA ILE A 590 -15.29 1.62 16.46
C ILE A 590 -14.33 1.48 17.65
N ASP A 591 -14.66 0.58 18.58
CA ASP A 591 -13.88 0.34 19.79
C ASP A 591 -12.47 -0.19 19.47
N GLY A 592 -11.46 0.23 20.24
CA GLY A 592 -10.05 -0.12 20.03
C GLY A 592 -9.33 0.62 18.89
N SER A 593 -10.05 1.39 18.06
CA SER A 593 -9.47 2.10 16.91
C SER A 593 -8.42 3.16 17.29
N GLU A 594 -8.59 3.88 18.39
CA GLU A 594 -7.63 4.92 18.81
C GLU A 594 -6.27 4.37 19.23
N GLU A 595 -6.26 3.22 19.92
CA GLU A 595 -5.04 2.57 20.38
C GLU A 595 -4.28 1.95 19.22
N CYS A 596 -4.99 1.30 18.30
CA CYS A 596 -4.41 0.72 17.09
C CYS A 596 -3.85 1.79 16.15
N LEU A 597 -4.54 2.92 16.02
CA LEU A 597 -4.07 4.05 15.21
C LEU A 597 -2.72 4.60 15.72
N ARG A 598 -2.48 4.64 17.04
CA ARG A 598 -1.18 5.08 17.58
C ARG A 598 -0.03 4.17 17.15
N LYS A 599 -0.29 2.88 16.87
CA LYS A 599 0.72 1.93 16.37
C LYS A 599 1.21 2.25 14.96
N MET A 600 0.57 3.17 14.23
CA MET A 600 1.07 3.65 12.94
C MET A 600 2.21 4.68 13.07
N LEU A 601 2.37 5.35 14.22
CA LEU A 601 3.35 6.44 14.39
C LEU A 601 4.80 5.99 14.11
N PRO A 602 5.27 4.81 14.56
CA PRO A 602 6.63 4.36 14.24
C PRO A 602 6.91 4.20 12.73
N LEU A 603 5.88 4.04 11.89
CA LEU A 603 6.03 3.89 10.44
C LEU A 603 6.51 5.17 9.74
N VAL A 604 6.56 6.30 10.45
CA VAL A 604 7.21 7.55 10.01
C VAL A 604 8.70 7.34 9.70
N PHE A 605 9.32 6.32 10.30
CA PHE A 605 10.71 5.95 10.05
C PHE A 605 10.89 4.91 8.94
N SER A 606 9.82 4.56 8.22
CA SER A 606 9.91 3.67 7.05
C SER A 606 10.78 4.30 5.96
N GLN A 607 11.53 3.46 5.24
CA GLN A 607 12.30 3.89 4.06
C GLN A 607 11.39 4.14 2.85
N ASP A 608 10.18 3.59 2.86
CA ASP A 608 9.21 3.75 1.77
C ASP A 608 8.44 5.06 1.89
N LYS A 609 8.63 5.95 0.91
CA LYS A 609 8.03 7.29 0.90
C LYS A 609 6.50 7.26 0.93
N SER A 610 5.86 6.29 0.26
CA SER A 610 4.39 6.24 0.21
C SER A 610 3.79 5.85 1.57
N ILE A 611 4.47 5.01 2.36
CA ILE A 611 4.07 4.70 3.74
C ILE A 611 4.15 5.95 4.61
N TYR A 612 5.24 6.71 4.51
CA TYR A 612 5.37 7.99 5.22
C TYR A 612 4.23 8.95 4.85
N GLU A 613 3.97 9.14 3.56
CA GLU A 613 2.89 10.02 3.08
C GLU A 613 1.51 9.56 3.56
N ALA A 614 1.25 8.24 3.60
CA ALA A 614 0.01 7.69 4.14
C ALA A 614 -0.16 7.99 5.64
N VAL A 615 0.90 7.83 6.44
CA VAL A 615 0.89 8.14 7.88
C VAL A 615 0.71 9.64 8.12
N GLU A 616 1.40 10.48 7.35
CA GLU A 616 1.28 11.94 7.44
C GLU A 616 -0.14 12.41 7.11
N ASN A 617 -0.72 11.92 6.00
CA ASN A 617 -2.10 12.23 5.61
C ASN A 617 -3.11 11.76 6.66
N ALA A 618 -2.90 10.56 7.24
CA ALA A 618 -3.72 10.07 8.33
C ALA A 618 -3.63 10.97 9.57
N PHE A 619 -2.41 11.37 9.93
CA PHE A 619 -2.17 12.26 11.07
C PHE A 619 -2.87 13.61 10.90
N VAL A 620 -2.73 14.24 9.73
CA VAL A 620 -3.38 15.52 9.40
C VAL A 620 -4.89 15.39 9.53
N SER A 621 -5.49 14.39 8.88
CA SER A 621 -6.95 14.17 8.87
C SER A 621 -7.54 13.96 10.27
N ILE A 622 -6.77 13.36 11.17
CA ILE A 622 -7.26 12.97 12.51
C ILE A 622 -7.03 14.07 13.55
N TYR A 623 -5.82 14.62 13.60
CA TYR A 623 -5.37 15.49 14.68
C TYR A 623 -5.41 16.97 14.32
N ILE A 624 -5.28 17.33 13.04
CA ILE A 624 -5.35 18.73 12.58
C ILE A 624 -6.80 19.07 12.21
N ARG A 625 -7.41 19.97 12.99
CA ARG A 625 -8.77 20.48 12.80
C ARG A 625 -8.75 21.94 12.38
N LYS A 626 -9.87 22.41 11.82
CA LYS A 626 -10.05 23.82 11.42
C LYS A 626 -9.90 24.79 12.61
N ASN A 627 -10.27 24.36 13.82
CA ASN A 627 -10.14 25.17 15.02
C ASN A 627 -8.71 25.04 15.63
N PRO A 628 -7.91 26.11 15.70
CA PRO A 628 -6.53 26.06 16.20
C PRO A 628 -6.43 25.62 17.67
N SER A 629 -7.39 26.00 18.52
CA SER A 629 -7.39 25.64 19.95
C SER A 629 -7.64 24.13 20.16
N GLU A 630 -8.59 23.55 19.40
CA GLU A 630 -8.84 22.11 19.43
C GLU A 630 -7.65 21.31 18.89
N THR A 631 -7.01 21.80 17.83
CA THR A 631 -5.78 21.18 17.29
C THR A 631 -4.67 21.20 18.34
N GLY A 632 -4.45 22.33 19.02
CA GLY A 632 -3.49 22.43 20.12
C GLY A 632 -3.78 21.42 21.24
N ARG A 633 -5.05 21.30 21.66
CA ARG A 633 -5.50 20.33 22.66
C ARG A 633 -5.29 18.88 22.23
N ASN A 634 -5.55 18.55 20.97
CA ASN A 634 -5.36 17.19 20.44
C ASN A 634 -3.88 16.82 20.44
N LEU A 635 -3.01 17.72 19.98
CA LEU A 635 -1.56 17.49 19.92
C LEU A 635 -0.93 17.35 21.32
N LEU A 636 -1.32 18.20 22.28
CA LEU A 636 -0.78 18.10 23.64
C LEU A 636 -1.26 16.83 24.35
N ASN A 637 -2.52 16.42 24.17
CA ASN A 637 -3.04 15.19 24.77
C ASN A 637 -2.38 13.96 24.15
N LEU A 638 -2.09 14.00 22.85
CA LEU A 638 -1.33 12.95 22.18
C LEU A 638 0.10 12.86 22.75
N ALA A 639 0.80 13.99 22.88
CA ALA A 639 2.14 14.03 23.46
C ALA A 639 2.20 13.55 24.92
N ILE A 640 1.15 13.76 25.72
CA ILE A 640 1.13 13.30 27.13
C ILE A 640 1.01 11.78 27.22
N ASN A 641 0.22 11.16 26.33
CA ASN A 641 -0.12 9.73 26.38
C ASN A 641 0.80 8.85 25.51
N SER A 642 1.82 9.43 24.90
CA SER A 642 2.74 8.76 23.97
C SER A 642 3.96 8.17 24.67
N SER A 643 4.44 7.02 24.18
CA SER A 643 5.73 6.47 24.62
C SER A 643 6.90 7.30 24.10
N ILE A 644 8.12 7.07 24.62
CA ILE A 644 9.33 7.78 24.17
C ILE A 644 9.57 7.61 22.66
N GLY A 645 9.28 6.41 22.12
CA GLY A 645 9.38 6.13 20.68
C GLY A 645 8.33 6.89 19.87
N ASP A 646 7.10 6.95 20.36
CA ASP A 646 6.02 7.71 19.72
C ASP A 646 6.33 9.22 19.74
N LEU A 647 6.92 9.74 20.81
CA LEU A 647 7.35 11.14 20.90
C LEU A 647 8.42 11.48 19.86
N ALA A 648 9.34 10.55 19.55
CA ALA A 648 10.32 10.74 18.48
C ALA A 648 9.65 10.75 17.10
N ALA A 649 8.67 9.87 16.86
CA ALA A 649 7.88 9.87 15.62
C ALA A 649 7.05 11.16 15.47
N LEU A 650 6.42 11.62 16.56
CA LEU A 650 5.69 12.88 16.61
C LEU A 650 6.60 14.08 16.34
N GLU A 651 7.82 14.09 16.89
CA GLU A 651 8.79 15.14 16.61
C GLU A 651 9.12 15.23 15.11
N CYS A 652 9.31 14.09 14.45
CA CYS A 652 9.55 14.03 13.00
C CYS A 652 8.34 14.55 12.20
N LEU A 653 7.13 14.09 12.55
CA LEU A 653 5.89 14.52 11.89
C LEU A 653 5.61 16.01 12.08
N ILE A 654 5.61 16.50 13.32
CA ILE A 654 5.37 17.92 13.62
C ILE A 654 6.42 18.79 12.92
N GLY A 655 7.67 18.37 12.90
CA GLY A 655 8.73 19.06 12.18
C GLY A 655 8.45 19.21 10.68
N SER A 656 7.94 18.17 10.02
CA SER A 656 7.51 18.20 8.61
C SER A 656 6.27 19.07 8.40
N LEU A 657 5.26 18.95 9.27
CA LEU A 657 4.00 19.67 9.14
C LEU A 657 4.17 21.19 9.34
N VAL A 658 5.09 21.59 10.21
CA VAL A 658 5.48 23.00 10.37
C VAL A 658 6.21 23.52 9.14
N SER A 659 7.14 22.74 8.56
CA SER A 659 7.86 23.18 7.36
C SER A 659 6.97 23.27 6.11
N LYS A 660 5.92 22.43 6.03
CA LYS A 660 4.88 22.47 4.99
C LYS A 660 3.81 23.55 5.22
N GLY A 661 3.72 24.13 6.42
CA GLY A 661 2.73 25.16 6.76
C GLY A 661 1.33 24.63 7.13
N GLU A 662 1.18 23.32 7.34
CA GLU A 662 -0.07 22.69 7.79
C GLU A 662 -0.40 23.07 9.25
N ILE A 663 0.62 23.28 10.09
CA ILE A 663 0.45 23.83 11.44
C ILE A 663 0.51 25.35 11.37
N SER A 664 -0.67 25.98 11.45
CA SER A 664 -0.82 27.44 11.41
C SER A 664 -0.17 28.17 12.60
N GLN A 665 0.19 29.44 12.42
CA GLN A 665 0.66 30.31 13.51
C GLN A 665 -0.39 30.49 14.61
N SER A 666 -1.69 30.45 14.27
CA SER A 666 -2.76 30.45 15.28
C SER A 666 -2.75 29.20 16.16
N THR A 667 -2.36 28.03 15.64
CA THR A 667 -2.23 26.81 16.43
C THR A 667 -1.06 26.91 17.39
N ILE A 668 0.05 27.51 16.94
CA ILE A 668 1.22 27.80 17.79
C ILE A 668 0.84 28.77 18.92
N SER A 669 0.09 29.84 18.62
CA SER A 669 -0.43 30.75 19.63
C SER A 669 -1.32 30.04 20.65
N ALA A 670 -2.23 29.16 20.20
CA ALA A 670 -3.08 28.39 21.11
C ALA A 670 -2.27 27.46 22.03
N LEU A 671 -1.19 26.85 21.54
CA LEU A 671 -0.27 26.06 22.37
C LEU A 671 0.43 26.94 23.43
N TRP A 672 0.80 28.17 23.10
CA TRP A 672 1.31 29.14 24.07
C TRP A 672 0.28 29.52 25.14
N ASP A 673 -0.99 29.65 24.77
CA ASP A 673 -2.08 29.89 25.72
C ASP A 673 -2.29 28.73 26.70
N TYR A 674 -2.14 27.49 26.21
CA TYR A 674 -2.12 26.30 27.07
C TYR A 674 -0.89 26.27 27.99
N PHE A 675 0.30 26.59 27.48
CA PHE A 675 1.51 26.63 28.31
C PHE A 675 1.42 27.70 29.41
N SER A 676 0.88 28.88 29.06
CA SER A 676 0.82 30.07 29.93
C SER A 676 -0.37 30.07 30.90
N PHE A 677 -1.20 29.00 30.90
CA PHE A 677 -2.44 28.91 31.69
C PHE A 677 -3.46 30.03 31.37
N ASN A 678 -3.42 30.59 30.16
CA ASN A 678 -4.42 31.56 29.69
C ASN A 678 -5.77 30.88 29.41
N VAL A 679 -5.75 29.56 29.16
CA VAL A 679 -6.96 28.74 29.00
C VAL A 679 -7.45 28.27 30.37
N SER A 680 -8.75 28.39 30.63
CA SER A 680 -9.37 27.94 31.88
C SER A 680 -9.31 26.42 32.04
N GLY A 681 -8.89 25.95 33.22
CA GLY A 681 -8.90 24.51 33.57
C GLY A 681 -7.69 23.71 33.10
N VAL A 682 -6.59 24.38 32.72
CA VAL A 682 -5.35 23.71 32.31
C VAL A 682 -4.63 23.08 33.49
N GLU A 683 -4.29 21.80 33.34
CA GLU A 683 -3.45 21.06 34.30
C GLU A 683 -1.96 21.23 34.01
N ALA A 684 -1.10 21.05 35.02
CA ALA A 684 0.35 21.14 34.86
C ALA A 684 0.90 20.15 33.80
N ALA A 685 0.30 18.95 33.70
CA ALA A 685 0.62 17.97 32.67
C ALA A 685 0.27 18.46 31.25
N GLN A 686 -0.82 19.21 31.10
CA GLN A 686 -1.22 19.82 29.83
C GLN A 686 -0.29 20.95 29.40
N SER A 687 0.16 21.77 30.36
CA SER A 687 1.20 22.78 30.12
C SER A 687 2.52 22.12 29.67
N ARG A 688 2.93 21.00 30.28
CA ARG A 688 4.07 20.20 29.82
C ARG A 688 3.86 19.66 28.40
N GLY A 689 2.68 19.12 28.10
CA GLY A 689 2.34 18.62 26.77
C GLY A 689 2.44 19.71 25.70
N ALA A 690 1.91 20.90 25.99
CA ALA A 690 1.99 22.05 25.10
C ALA A 690 3.45 22.48 24.84
N LEU A 691 4.26 22.62 25.90
CA LEU A 691 5.68 22.94 25.76
C LEU A 691 6.44 21.85 24.99
N SER A 692 6.11 20.58 25.18
CA SER A 692 6.71 19.47 24.44
C SER A 692 6.43 19.56 22.94
N VAL A 693 5.20 19.87 22.53
CA VAL A 693 4.83 20.07 21.13
C VAL A 693 5.51 21.31 20.54
N LEU A 694 5.59 22.41 21.30
CA LEU A 694 6.33 23.62 20.90
C LEU A 694 7.82 23.32 20.69
N CYS A 695 8.44 22.55 21.58
CA CYS A 695 9.81 22.07 21.40
C CYS A 695 9.97 21.26 20.11
N MET A 696 9.03 20.35 19.80
CA MET A 696 9.07 19.55 18.56
C MET A 696 9.01 20.46 17.32
N ALA A 697 8.11 21.45 17.30
CA ALA A 697 8.00 22.43 16.23
C ALA A 697 9.26 23.30 16.09
N ALA A 698 9.90 23.65 17.21
CA ALA A 698 11.12 24.45 17.24
C ALA A 698 12.33 23.78 16.59
N LYS A 699 12.33 22.44 16.44
CA LYS A 699 13.41 21.71 15.76
C LYS A 699 13.52 22.09 14.28
N SER A 700 12.39 22.29 13.61
CA SER A 700 12.35 22.77 12.22
C SER A 700 12.35 24.29 12.12
N SER A 701 11.77 24.98 13.10
CA SER A 701 11.64 26.44 13.11
C SER A 701 11.94 27.03 14.49
N PRO A 702 13.23 27.26 14.83
CA PRO A 702 13.63 27.74 16.16
C PRO A 702 12.97 29.06 16.58
N GLY A 703 12.59 29.88 15.60
CA GLY A 703 11.94 31.18 15.81
C GLY A 703 10.66 31.13 16.66
N ILE A 704 9.97 30.00 16.72
CA ILE A 704 8.72 29.82 17.50
C ILE A 704 8.92 30.10 19.00
N LEU A 705 10.09 29.80 19.55
CA LEU A 705 10.37 29.94 20.99
C LEU A 705 10.81 31.35 21.40
N SER A 706 11.15 32.21 20.43
CA SER A 706 11.78 33.52 20.66
C SER A 706 10.91 34.49 21.47
N SER A 707 9.60 34.48 21.25
CA SER A 707 8.66 35.46 21.83
C SER A 707 8.30 35.19 23.30
N HIS A 708 8.52 33.96 23.78
CA HIS A 708 8.07 33.49 25.10
C HIS A 708 9.23 32.97 25.97
N SER A 709 10.47 33.43 25.73
CA SER A 709 11.65 32.96 26.47
C SER A 709 11.52 33.17 27.98
N GLN A 710 10.90 34.27 28.42
CA GLN A 710 10.68 34.58 29.83
C GLN A 710 9.61 33.67 30.45
N ASP A 711 8.51 33.40 29.73
CA ASP A 711 7.46 32.50 30.19
C ASP A 711 8.00 31.07 30.39
N ILE A 712 8.90 30.60 29.51
CA ILE A 712 9.58 29.31 29.66
C ILE A 712 10.34 29.24 30.99
N ILE A 713 11.00 30.33 31.39
CA ILE A 713 11.80 30.38 32.61
C ILE A 713 10.87 30.40 33.83
N ASP A 714 9.90 31.31 33.85
CA ASP A 714 9.04 31.57 35.01
C ASP A 714 8.07 30.42 35.29
N ILE A 715 7.52 29.81 34.24
CA ILE A 715 6.59 28.67 34.36
C ILE A 715 7.36 27.36 34.46
N GLY A 716 8.36 27.17 33.59
CA GLY A 716 9.08 25.90 33.43
C GLY A 716 9.95 25.53 34.62
N PHE A 717 10.47 26.51 35.37
CA PHE A 717 11.25 26.29 36.60
C PHE A 717 10.56 26.83 37.86
N GLY A 718 9.35 27.38 37.73
CA GLY A 718 8.60 27.97 38.84
C GLY A 718 7.81 26.96 39.67
N ARG A 719 6.68 27.40 40.23
CA ARG A 719 5.83 26.56 41.10
C ARG A 719 5.28 25.30 40.40
N TRP A 720 5.05 25.38 39.09
CA TRP A 720 4.46 24.28 38.31
C TRP A 720 5.43 23.13 38.10
N ALA A 721 6.74 23.39 38.09
CA ALA A 721 7.77 22.35 38.06
C ALA A 721 7.78 21.48 39.33
N LYS A 722 7.24 21.97 40.45
CA LYS A 722 7.08 21.15 41.67
C LYS A 722 5.87 20.21 41.58
N VAL A 723 4.86 20.59 40.79
CA VAL A 723 3.65 19.79 40.55
C VAL A 723 3.90 18.74 39.47
N GLU A 724 4.52 19.16 38.36
CA GLU A 724 4.90 18.30 37.23
C GLU A 724 6.43 18.39 37.01
N PRO A 725 7.23 17.53 37.66
CA PRO A 725 8.70 17.61 37.62
C PRO A 725 9.34 17.46 36.23
N LEU A 726 8.66 16.77 35.31
CA LEU A 726 9.11 16.64 33.93
C LEU A 726 9.06 17.97 33.15
N LEU A 727 8.28 18.95 33.62
CA LEU A 727 8.21 20.29 33.01
C LEU A 727 9.58 20.99 33.03
N ALA A 728 10.34 20.88 34.13
CA ALA A 728 11.66 21.47 34.24
C ALA A 728 12.64 20.89 33.21
N ARG A 729 12.56 19.58 32.96
CA ARG A 729 13.34 18.93 31.90
C ARG A 729 12.94 19.45 30.51
N THR A 730 11.64 19.55 30.23
CA THR A 730 11.15 20.07 28.94
C THR A 730 11.51 21.53 28.73
N ALA A 731 11.53 22.35 29.79
CA ALA A 731 12.00 23.73 29.75
C ALA A 731 13.49 23.82 29.39
N CYS A 732 14.35 22.96 29.95
CA CYS A 732 15.75 22.86 29.51
C CYS A 732 15.87 22.54 28.02
N VAL A 733 15.07 21.57 27.51
CA VAL A 733 15.02 21.25 26.06
C VAL A 733 14.61 22.47 25.24
N ALA A 734 13.62 23.25 25.70
CA ALA A 734 13.16 24.45 25.01
C ALA A 734 14.27 25.51 24.92
N LEU A 735 14.99 25.75 26.02
CA LEU A 735 16.10 26.71 26.06
C LEU A 735 17.25 26.32 25.12
N GLU A 736 17.57 25.03 25.02
CA GLU A 736 18.61 24.54 24.09
C GLU A 736 18.24 24.75 22.62
N ARG A 737 16.93 24.74 22.31
CA ARG A 737 16.38 24.90 20.95
C ARG A 737 16.15 26.36 20.54
N LEU A 738 16.47 27.34 21.40
CA LEU A 738 16.39 28.75 21.05
C LEU A 738 17.37 29.09 19.91
N PRO A 739 17.04 30.07 19.04
CA PRO A 739 17.98 30.56 18.04
C PRO A 739 19.18 31.26 18.70
N GLU A 740 20.33 31.28 18.02
CA GLU A 740 21.57 31.85 18.57
C GLU A 740 21.44 33.32 19.00
N GLU A 741 20.58 34.10 18.34
CA GLU A 741 20.33 35.50 18.73
C GLU A 741 19.67 35.62 20.11
N ASP A 742 18.72 34.74 20.43
CA ASP A 742 18.09 34.75 21.75
C ASP A 742 18.97 34.11 22.81
N LYS A 743 19.78 33.11 22.43
CA LYS A 743 20.85 32.62 23.31
C LYS A 743 21.83 33.73 23.67
N LYS A 744 22.21 34.61 22.73
CA LYS A 744 23.04 35.80 23.02
C LYS A 744 22.33 36.76 23.99
N LYS A 745 21.03 37.01 23.84
CA LYS A 745 20.26 37.83 24.80
C LYS A 745 20.27 37.21 26.20
N LEU A 746 20.11 35.90 26.31
CA LEU A 746 20.24 35.18 27.58
C LEU A 746 21.65 35.24 28.17
N ARG A 747 22.70 35.26 27.35
CA ARG A 747 24.09 35.48 27.82
C ARG A 747 24.26 36.86 28.45
N CYS A 748 23.65 37.89 27.86
CA CYS A 748 23.77 39.28 28.32
C CYS A 748 22.87 39.60 29.54
N ASN A 749 21.66 39.04 29.60
CA ASN A 749 20.63 39.41 30.59
C ASN A 749 20.28 38.29 31.59
N GLY A 750 20.82 37.07 31.44
CA GLY A 750 20.28 35.84 32.04
C GLY A 750 20.82 35.42 33.40
N SER A 751 21.21 36.33 34.30
CA SER A 751 21.71 35.95 35.64
C SER A 751 20.72 35.04 36.41
N ASN A 752 19.42 35.25 36.21
CA ASN A 752 18.37 34.46 36.85
C ASN A 752 18.26 33.03 36.27
N VAL A 753 18.45 32.87 34.96
CA VAL A 753 18.34 31.56 34.29
C VAL A 753 19.48 30.64 34.73
N PHE A 754 20.71 31.15 34.73
CA PHE A 754 21.86 30.38 35.18
C PHE A 754 21.76 30.04 36.68
N GLY A 755 21.27 30.97 37.50
CA GLY A 755 20.99 30.71 38.92
C GLY A 755 19.95 29.61 39.14
N VAL A 756 18.86 29.61 38.35
CA VAL A 756 17.82 28.59 38.38
C VAL A 756 18.34 27.22 37.91
N LEU A 757 19.10 27.16 36.81
CA LEU A 757 19.72 25.93 36.33
C LEU A 757 20.72 25.35 37.34
N GLN A 758 21.53 26.21 37.97
CA GLN A 758 22.40 25.79 39.07
C GLN A 758 21.61 25.29 40.28
N SER A 759 20.50 25.94 40.64
CA SER A 759 19.61 25.50 41.71
C SER A 759 18.93 24.17 41.40
N LEU A 760 18.61 23.88 40.13
CA LEU A 760 18.07 22.59 39.70
C LEU A 760 19.09 21.47 39.90
N VAL A 761 20.35 21.70 39.52
CA VAL A 761 21.41 20.69 39.64
C VAL A 761 21.88 20.51 41.09
N THR A 762 22.05 21.60 41.83
CA THR A 762 22.60 21.55 43.21
C THR A 762 21.53 21.44 44.30
N GLY A 763 20.25 21.68 43.98
CA GLY A 763 19.15 21.67 44.92
C GLY A 763 18.41 20.32 45.04
N PHE A 764 17.50 20.26 46.02
CA PHE A 764 16.74 19.05 46.38
C PHE A 764 15.22 19.20 46.21
N TRP A 765 14.76 20.13 45.37
CA TRP A 765 13.34 20.43 45.20
C TRP A 765 12.62 19.55 44.14
N LEU A 766 13.35 18.70 43.42
CA LEU A 766 12.80 17.70 42.49
C LEU A 766 12.89 16.30 43.11
N PRO A 767 11.90 15.42 42.83
CA PRO A 767 11.98 13.99 43.17
C PRO A 767 13.22 13.33 42.56
N GLU A 768 13.82 12.40 43.31
CA GLU A 768 15.09 11.77 42.93
C GLU A 768 15.01 10.99 41.60
N SER A 769 13.89 10.33 41.32
CA SER A 769 13.68 9.57 40.07
C SER A 769 13.72 10.43 38.81
N ILE A 770 13.32 11.70 38.88
CA ILE A 770 13.25 12.62 37.73
C ILE A 770 14.46 13.57 37.71
N TRP A 771 15.06 13.82 38.87
CA TRP A 771 16.20 14.72 39.01
C TRP A 771 17.36 14.36 38.07
N TYR A 772 17.73 13.08 37.94
CA TYR A 772 18.84 12.67 37.04
C TYR A 772 18.59 13.10 35.59
N ALA A 773 17.38 12.91 35.08
CA ALA A 773 17.02 13.29 33.71
C ALA A 773 16.91 14.81 33.51
N ALA A 774 16.48 15.55 34.53
CA ALA A 774 16.42 17.00 34.51
C ALA A 774 17.81 17.64 34.64
N ALA A 775 18.66 17.11 35.53
CA ALA A 775 20.02 17.56 35.77
C ALA A 775 20.91 17.33 34.54
N ASP A 776 20.78 16.18 33.88
CA ASP A 776 21.43 15.90 32.60
C ASP A 776 21.14 17.02 31.58
N LYS A 777 19.85 17.28 31.33
CA LYS A 777 19.46 18.29 30.35
C LYS A 777 19.84 19.71 30.79
N ALA A 778 19.78 20.02 32.08
CA ALA A 778 20.21 21.32 32.61
C ALA A 778 21.71 21.56 32.39
N ILE A 779 22.58 20.57 32.66
CA ILE A 779 24.02 20.67 32.41
C ILE A 779 24.28 20.88 30.91
N SER A 780 23.65 20.09 30.04
CA SER A 780 23.76 20.25 28.59
C SER A 780 23.30 21.65 28.11
N THR A 781 22.22 22.18 28.69
CA THR A 781 21.71 23.52 28.41
C THR A 781 22.70 24.61 28.82
N ILE A 782 23.36 24.46 29.99
CA ILE A 782 24.41 25.37 30.44
C ILE A 782 25.56 25.41 29.44
N TYR A 783 26.04 24.25 28.98
CA TYR A 783 27.11 24.16 27.98
C TYR A 783 26.73 24.73 26.61
N SER A 784 25.44 24.72 26.26
CA SER A 784 24.93 25.32 25.01
C SER A 784 24.82 26.86 25.07
N ILE A 785 24.42 27.41 26.23
CA ILE A 785 24.02 28.82 26.34
C ILE A 785 25.10 29.67 27.02
N HIS A 786 25.74 29.18 28.09
CA HIS A 786 26.64 29.98 28.92
C HIS A 786 27.91 30.41 28.14
N PRO A 787 28.45 31.64 28.34
CA PRO A 787 29.62 32.12 27.60
C PRO A 787 30.93 31.43 28.00
N ALA A 788 31.06 31.02 29.27
CA ALA A 788 32.23 30.30 29.83
C ALA A 788 31.75 29.11 30.68
N PRO A 789 31.17 28.06 30.06
CA PRO A 789 30.51 26.96 30.77
C PRO A 789 31.45 26.20 31.72
N GLU A 790 32.74 26.12 31.40
CA GLU A 790 33.79 25.49 32.20
C GLU A 790 33.91 26.11 33.60
N ASN A 791 33.94 27.44 33.71
CA ASN A 791 34.04 28.13 34.99
C ASN A 791 32.78 27.94 35.83
N PHE A 792 31.62 27.99 35.20
CA PHE A 792 30.33 27.79 35.87
C PHE A 792 30.16 26.35 36.35
N ALA A 793 30.63 25.38 35.58
CA ALA A 793 30.64 23.97 35.94
C ALA A 793 31.53 23.71 37.17
N VAL A 794 32.70 24.34 37.26
CA VAL A 794 33.57 24.25 38.45
C VAL A 794 32.84 24.73 39.71
N ASP A 795 32.13 25.86 39.64
CA ASP A 795 31.35 26.37 40.78
C ASP A 795 30.20 25.43 41.18
N MET A 796 29.55 24.80 40.20
CA MET A 796 28.54 23.77 40.45
C MET A 796 29.12 22.54 41.15
N VAL A 797 30.28 22.04 40.71
CA VAL A 797 30.95 20.89 41.34
C VAL A 797 31.36 21.25 42.77
N LYS A 798 31.94 22.43 43.00
CA LYS A 798 32.30 22.90 44.35
C LYS A 798 31.07 22.97 45.27
N LYS A 799 29.97 23.58 44.82
CA LYS A 799 28.72 23.65 45.60
C LYS A 799 28.13 22.28 45.90
N SER A 800 28.13 21.38 44.92
CA SER A 800 27.67 20.00 45.08
C SER A 800 28.54 19.24 46.09
N LEU A 801 29.87 19.37 45.98
CA LEU A 801 30.83 18.79 46.92
C LEU A 801 30.60 19.32 48.35
N THR A 802 30.47 20.63 48.52
CA THR A 802 30.16 21.23 49.82
C THR A 802 28.87 20.64 50.39
N SER A 803 27.80 20.51 49.60
CA SER A 803 26.53 19.94 50.06
C SER A 803 26.62 18.47 50.51
N VAL A 804 27.58 17.69 50.00
CA VAL A 804 27.81 16.30 50.41
C VAL A 804 28.51 16.23 51.77
N PHE A 805 29.47 17.12 52.00
CA PHE A 805 30.36 17.09 53.18
C PHE A 805 30.01 18.10 54.28
N SER A 806 29.06 19.02 54.07
CA SER A 806 28.68 20.08 55.03
C SER A 806 27.64 19.68 56.08
N CYS A 807 27.29 18.39 56.21
CA CYS A 807 26.43 17.92 57.30
C CYS A 807 27.25 17.58 58.55
N THR A 808 27.70 18.62 59.27
CA THR A 808 28.21 18.55 60.64
C THR A 808 27.75 19.74 61.47
N VAL A 809 26.43 19.92 61.62
CA VAL A 809 25.83 20.51 62.83
C VAL A 809 24.45 19.88 62.95
N ILE A 810 24.30 18.85 63.79
CA ILE A 810 22.98 18.46 64.29
C ILE A 810 22.62 19.50 65.35
N ASP A 811 21.40 20.02 65.23
CA ASP A 811 20.70 20.82 66.22
C ASP A 811 20.96 20.34 67.66
N GLU A 812 21.13 21.31 68.54
CA GLU A 812 21.30 21.14 69.97
C GLU A 812 20.14 20.33 70.59
N THR A 813 20.45 19.16 71.14
CA THR A 813 19.83 18.70 72.39
C THR A 813 20.95 18.31 73.36
N PRO A 814 21.08 18.99 74.53
CA PRO A 814 22.30 18.91 75.31
C PRO A 814 22.21 17.87 76.42
N TYR A 815 22.50 16.59 76.17
CA TYR A 815 22.90 15.64 77.23
C TYR A 815 23.64 14.43 76.64
N GLN A 816 24.97 14.45 76.67
CA GLN A 816 25.85 13.47 77.35
C GLN A 816 27.29 13.62 76.86
N VAL A 817 28.19 13.69 77.83
CA VAL A 817 29.64 13.73 77.71
C VAL A 817 30.11 12.30 77.40
N ASP A 818 30.93 12.12 76.37
CA ASP A 818 32.24 11.45 76.51
C ASP A 818 33.09 11.61 75.24
N SER A 819 34.38 11.89 75.51
CA SER A 819 35.46 12.12 74.57
C SER A 819 36.04 10.80 74.07
N ASP A 820 36.14 10.62 72.74
CA ASP A 820 37.41 10.34 72.06
C ASP A 820 37.21 10.06 70.55
N GLY A 821 38.05 10.69 69.73
CA GLY A 821 38.56 10.12 68.47
C GLY A 821 37.62 10.00 67.26
N MET A 822 37.94 10.79 66.23
CA MET A 822 37.51 10.66 64.83
C MET A 822 36.13 11.26 64.49
N ASN A 823 36.16 12.46 63.91
CA ASN A 823 35.03 13.08 63.20
C ASN A 823 34.64 12.20 61.99
N SER A 824 33.82 11.17 62.22
CA SER A 824 33.22 10.40 61.12
C SER A 824 32.07 11.21 60.53
N SER A 825 32.31 11.89 59.41
CA SER A 825 31.24 12.55 58.67
C SER A 825 30.27 11.49 58.13
N ILE A 826 29.03 11.47 58.62
CA ILE A 826 27.98 10.60 58.08
C ILE A 826 27.55 11.17 56.73
N VAL A 827 27.99 10.53 55.64
CA VAL A 827 27.64 10.95 54.27
C VAL A 827 26.36 10.25 53.81
N SER A 828 25.38 11.02 53.35
CA SER A 828 24.16 10.48 52.73
C SER A 828 24.48 9.85 51.37
N THR A 829 24.03 8.61 51.17
CA THR A 829 24.23 7.84 49.93
C THR A 829 23.61 8.50 48.70
N SER A 830 22.43 9.11 48.83
CA SER A 830 21.76 9.82 47.74
C SER A 830 22.51 11.10 47.36
N LYS A 831 22.98 11.88 48.34
CA LYS A 831 23.80 13.08 48.07
C LYS A 831 25.11 12.72 47.35
N LEU A 832 25.77 11.66 47.79
CA LEU A 832 26.99 11.16 47.15
C LEU A 832 26.70 10.67 45.72
N GLY A 833 25.61 9.91 45.51
CA GLY A 833 25.17 9.46 44.18
C GLY A 833 24.93 10.63 43.20
N ARG A 834 24.21 11.67 43.65
CA ARG A 834 23.97 12.89 42.87
C ARG A 834 25.27 13.61 42.51
N PHE A 835 26.20 13.73 43.47
CA PHE A 835 27.50 14.37 43.23
C PHE A 835 28.32 13.61 42.17
N LEU A 836 28.40 12.28 42.26
CA LEU A 836 29.10 11.45 41.27
C LEU A 836 28.45 11.56 39.88
N PHE A 837 27.13 11.64 39.81
CA PHE A 837 26.42 11.89 38.56
C PHE A 837 26.75 13.27 37.97
N VAL A 838 26.76 14.33 38.78
CA VAL A 838 27.08 15.69 38.32
C VAL A 838 28.50 15.77 37.77
N ILE A 839 29.49 15.21 38.49
CA ILE A 839 30.89 15.20 38.02
C ILE A 839 31.01 14.50 36.68
N SER A 840 30.47 13.28 36.57
CA SER A 840 30.58 12.49 35.35
C SER A 840 29.83 13.13 34.18
N GLN A 841 28.68 13.76 34.43
CA GLN A 841 27.92 14.44 33.38
C GLN A 841 28.60 15.73 32.92
N ILE A 842 29.22 16.49 33.82
CA ILE A 842 30.04 17.66 33.46
C ILE A 842 31.26 17.23 32.65
N ALA A 843 31.95 16.17 33.06
CA ALA A 843 33.11 15.65 32.32
C ALA A 843 32.74 15.27 30.88
N LEU A 844 31.60 14.59 30.69
CA LEU A 844 31.11 14.22 29.36
C LEU A 844 30.69 15.44 28.51
N ASN A 845 30.00 16.43 29.10
CA ASN A 845 29.66 17.65 28.36
C ASN A 845 30.90 18.50 28.04
N GLN A 846 31.93 18.47 28.89
CA GLN A 846 33.21 19.10 28.61
C GLN A 846 33.90 18.45 27.40
N LEU A 847 33.88 17.11 27.30
CA LEU A 847 34.36 16.38 26.12
C LEU A 847 33.63 16.84 24.85
N VAL A 848 32.29 16.84 24.86
CA VAL A 848 31.48 17.30 23.72
C VAL A 848 31.75 18.77 23.38
N TYR A 849 32.00 19.61 24.38
CA TYR A 849 32.36 21.00 24.20
C TYR A 849 33.73 21.16 23.51
N ILE A 850 34.75 20.38 23.92
CA ILE A 850 36.06 20.33 23.27
C ILE A 850 35.90 19.91 21.80
N GLU A 851 35.17 18.83 21.52
CA GLU A 851 34.91 18.38 20.15
C GLU A 851 34.20 19.45 19.31
N SER A 852 33.23 20.19 19.90
CA SER A 852 32.59 21.31 19.22
C SER A 852 33.54 22.48 18.96
N CYS A 853 34.47 22.76 19.88
CA CYS A 853 35.49 23.79 19.71
C CYS A 853 36.47 23.41 18.59
N VAL A 854 36.94 22.16 18.57
CA VAL A 854 37.77 21.59 17.50
C VAL A 854 37.09 21.75 16.14
N ARG A 855 35.80 21.40 16.04
CA ARG A 855 35.02 21.57 14.81
C ARG A 855 34.95 23.02 14.34
N LYS A 856 34.76 23.97 15.27
CA LYS A 856 34.74 25.42 14.96
C LYS A 856 36.12 25.91 14.49
N VAL A 857 37.19 25.48 15.15
CA VAL A 857 38.57 25.82 14.77
C VAL A 857 38.87 25.31 13.36
N ARG A 858 38.55 24.04 13.06
CA ARG A 858 38.71 23.46 11.71
C ARG A 858 37.94 24.25 10.65
N LEU A 859 36.68 24.62 10.94
CA LEU A 859 35.88 25.44 10.02
C LEU A 859 36.50 26.82 9.77
N GLU A 860 37.05 27.48 10.80
CA GLU A 860 37.72 28.78 10.64
C GLU A 860 39.05 28.67 9.90
N ILE A 861 39.81 27.58 10.08
CA ILE A 861 41.01 27.29 9.28
C ILE A 861 40.62 27.09 7.82
N SER A 862 39.64 26.23 7.53
CA SER A 862 39.15 26.02 6.16
C SER A 862 38.61 27.30 5.50
N LYS A 863 37.97 28.20 6.25
CA LYS A 863 37.53 29.52 5.74
C LYS A 863 38.71 30.42 5.44
N LYS A 864 39.74 30.45 6.30
CA LYS A 864 40.96 31.21 6.09
C LYS A 864 41.74 30.68 4.89
N ASP A 865 41.80 29.37 4.70
CA ASP A 865 42.49 28.76 3.56
C ASP A 865 41.73 29.02 2.25
N LYS A 866 40.39 28.99 2.26
CA LYS A 866 39.59 29.44 1.12
C LYS A 866 39.79 30.93 0.80
N ALA A 867 39.84 31.79 1.82
CA ALA A 867 40.09 33.22 1.64
C ALA A 867 41.51 33.51 1.13
N LYS A 868 42.51 32.72 1.55
CA LYS A 868 43.88 32.80 1.03
C LYS A 868 43.95 32.36 -0.43
N TYR A 869 43.32 31.24 -0.77
CA TYR A 869 43.24 30.74 -2.15
C TYR A 869 42.53 31.74 -3.07
N GLU A 870 41.43 32.35 -2.62
CA GLU A 870 40.73 33.40 -3.36
C GLU A 870 41.57 34.69 -3.50
N SER A 871 42.46 35.00 -2.55
CA SER A 871 43.41 36.12 -2.66
C SER A 871 44.61 35.83 -3.56
N GLU A 872 45.11 34.58 -3.57
CA GLU A 872 46.24 34.14 -4.40
C GLU A 872 45.84 33.98 -5.87
N VAL A 873 44.59 33.59 -6.16
CA VAL A 873 44.03 33.59 -7.52
C VAL A 873 43.82 35.02 -8.06
N ALA A 874 43.67 36.02 -7.19
CA ALA A 874 43.57 37.43 -7.59
C ALA A 874 44.94 38.06 -7.93
N ASP A 875 46.04 37.58 -7.33
CA ASP A 875 47.41 38.09 -7.54
C ASP A 875 48.22 37.31 -8.60
N SER A 876 47.79 36.10 -9.01
CA SER A 876 48.51 35.22 -9.93
C SER A 876 48.19 35.44 -11.43
N ASN A 877 48.32 36.69 -11.91
CA ASN A 877 48.35 36.98 -13.35
C ASN A 877 49.78 37.14 -13.93
N SER A 878 50.80 36.59 -13.25
CA SER A 878 52.14 36.45 -13.80
C SER A 878 52.88 35.22 -13.27
N ASN A 879 52.95 34.19 -14.12
CA ASN A 879 53.93 33.09 -14.17
C ASN A 879 54.18 32.21 -12.94
N GLY A 880 53.71 30.96 -13.03
CA GLY A 880 54.60 29.79 -12.91
C GLY A 880 54.53 28.95 -11.63
N ALA A 881 53.69 27.92 -11.65
CA ALA A 881 53.98 26.56 -11.16
C ALA A 881 54.65 26.40 -9.78
N THR A 882 54.07 26.95 -8.72
CA THR A 882 54.42 26.58 -7.32
C THR A 882 53.22 26.18 -6.44
N ASP A 883 52.00 26.05 -6.99
CA ASP A 883 50.81 25.81 -6.15
C ASP A 883 50.40 24.33 -6.03
N GLY A 884 51.06 23.43 -6.76
CA GLY A 884 50.91 21.98 -6.56
C GLY A 884 51.68 21.43 -5.35
N ILE A 885 52.70 22.16 -4.89
CA ILE A 885 53.65 21.66 -3.89
C ILE A 885 53.04 21.69 -2.47
N ASN A 886 52.19 22.66 -2.12
CA ASN A 886 51.59 22.73 -0.77
C ASN A 886 50.52 21.66 -0.52
N ALA A 887 49.83 21.19 -1.57
CA ALA A 887 48.93 20.05 -1.52
C ALA A 887 49.69 18.70 -1.53
N GLU A 888 50.82 18.62 -2.25
CA GLU A 888 51.71 17.43 -2.27
C GLU A 888 52.63 17.32 -1.03
N LEU A 889 52.92 18.43 -0.31
CA LEU A 889 53.75 18.46 0.91
C LEU A 889 52.99 18.14 2.21
N GLY A 890 51.68 17.93 2.17
CA GLY A 890 50.91 17.51 3.36
C GLY A 890 50.76 18.57 4.46
N ILE A 891 50.85 19.86 4.15
CA ILE A 891 50.74 20.95 5.16
C ILE A 891 49.35 20.93 5.84
N ALA A 892 48.27 20.68 5.09
CA ALA A 892 46.94 20.48 5.66
C ALA A 892 46.86 19.25 6.59
N ALA A 893 47.60 18.18 6.28
CA ALA A 893 47.69 17.00 7.15
C ALA A 893 48.52 17.29 8.42
N SER A 894 49.44 18.26 8.38
CA SER A 894 50.23 18.67 9.55
C SER A 894 49.43 19.53 10.54
N ASP A 895 48.59 20.44 10.04
CA ASP A 895 47.70 21.24 10.90
C ASP A 895 46.61 20.39 11.54
N ASP A 896 46.02 19.45 10.79
CA ASP A 896 45.05 18.49 11.33
C ASP A 896 45.69 17.58 12.39
N ALA A 897 46.92 17.10 12.17
CA ALA A 897 47.66 16.32 13.17
C ALA A 897 47.96 17.13 14.45
N ILE A 898 48.25 18.43 14.33
CA ILE A 898 48.44 19.31 15.49
C ILE A 898 47.12 19.48 16.23
N ILE A 899 46.02 19.75 15.53
CA ILE A 899 44.69 19.89 16.13
C ILE A 899 44.29 18.60 16.86
N ASP A 900 44.54 17.44 16.26
CA ASP A 900 44.26 16.12 16.87
C ASP A 900 45.12 15.90 18.12
N SER A 901 46.40 16.27 18.07
CA SER A 901 47.27 16.18 19.25
C SER A 901 46.85 17.13 20.39
N LEU A 902 46.32 18.31 20.06
CA LEU A 902 45.82 19.28 21.02
C LEU A 902 44.48 18.84 21.59
N SER A 903 43.58 18.28 20.78
CA SER A 903 42.32 17.74 21.25
C SER A 903 42.56 16.56 22.17
N GLU A 904 43.42 15.62 21.79
CA GLU A 904 43.76 14.47 22.64
C GLU A 904 44.37 14.92 23.98
N ARG A 905 45.22 15.96 23.97
CA ARG A 905 45.75 16.55 25.21
C ARG A 905 44.66 17.17 26.08
N ALA A 906 43.75 17.95 25.48
CA ALA A 906 42.66 18.60 26.20
C ALA A 906 41.65 17.58 26.77
N GLU A 907 41.42 16.47 26.07
CA GLU A 907 40.60 15.36 26.57
C GLU A 907 41.24 14.68 27.78
N ARG A 908 42.54 14.34 27.70
CA ARG A 908 43.29 13.76 28.82
C ARG A 908 43.33 14.70 30.04
N GLU A 909 43.40 16.00 29.81
CA GLU A 909 43.46 17.01 30.87
C GLU A 909 42.25 16.94 31.82
N ILE A 910 41.06 16.57 31.33
CA ILE A 910 39.82 16.49 32.13
C ILE A 910 39.98 15.56 33.36
N ILE A 911 40.64 14.41 33.18
CA ILE A 911 40.80 13.37 34.21
C ILE A 911 42.20 13.37 34.83
N SER A 912 43.19 13.96 34.17
CA SER A 912 44.57 13.97 34.66
C SER A 912 44.70 14.62 36.04
N SER A 913 45.54 14.01 36.89
CA SER A 913 45.90 14.50 38.23
C SER A 913 47.42 14.67 38.34
N SER A 914 48.02 15.45 37.43
CA SER A 914 49.45 15.77 37.54
C SER A 914 49.71 16.77 38.67
N PHE A 915 50.91 16.72 39.27
CA PHE A 915 51.29 17.55 40.42
C PHE A 915 51.35 19.07 40.11
N SER A 916 51.37 19.49 38.84
CA SER A 916 51.41 20.91 38.44
C SER A 916 50.04 21.55 38.21
N ASP A 917 49.04 20.80 37.73
CA ASP A 917 47.76 21.35 37.26
C ASP A 917 46.58 20.56 37.86
N LYS A 918 45.91 21.20 38.81
CA LYS A 918 44.96 20.59 39.74
C LYS A 918 43.53 20.68 39.22
N ASN A 919 43.11 19.73 38.38
CA ASN A 919 41.74 19.68 37.87
C ASN A 919 40.77 19.02 38.86
N VAL A 920 39.61 19.67 39.09
CA VAL A 920 38.62 19.26 40.11
C VAL A 920 38.06 17.85 39.83
N ILE A 921 37.84 17.52 38.56
CA ILE A 921 37.36 16.20 38.14
C ILE A 921 38.47 15.15 38.31
N GLY A 922 39.71 15.48 37.92
CA GLY A 922 40.87 14.60 38.10
C GLY A 922 41.14 14.22 39.56
N TYR A 923 40.81 15.09 40.53
CA TYR A 923 40.84 14.72 41.95
C TYR A 923 39.78 13.68 42.36
N CYS A 924 38.63 13.69 41.69
CA CYS A 924 37.51 12.81 42.02
C CYS A 924 37.63 11.43 41.34
N ALA A 925 38.40 11.32 40.25
CA ALA A 925 38.52 10.09 39.48
C ALA A 925 39.20 8.92 40.24
N PRO A 926 40.33 9.12 40.96
CA PRO A 926 40.90 8.08 41.82
C PRO A 926 39.94 7.65 42.94
N PHE A 927 39.30 8.61 43.59
CA PHE A 927 38.29 8.34 44.62
C PHE A 927 37.14 7.48 44.09
N LEU A 928 36.65 7.76 42.87
CA LEU A 928 35.61 6.98 42.23
C LEU A 928 36.07 5.54 41.92
N SER A 929 37.29 5.36 41.40
CA SER A 929 37.84 4.01 41.15
C SER A 929 37.95 3.21 42.46
N ASP A 930 38.47 3.81 43.52
CA ASP A 930 38.59 3.16 44.84
C ASP A 930 37.23 2.83 45.45
N LEU A 931 36.25 3.71 45.28
CA LEU A 931 34.87 3.49 45.72
C LEU A 931 34.23 2.30 45.00
N CYS A 932 34.39 2.21 43.67
CA CYS A 932 33.86 1.12 42.86
C CYS A 932 34.59 -0.22 43.12
N ARG A 933 35.88 -0.20 43.49
CA ARG A 933 36.64 -1.41 43.90
C ARG A 933 36.15 -1.97 45.24
N ASN A 934 35.52 -1.15 46.09
CA ASN A 934 34.99 -1.59 47.38
C ASN A 934 33.63 -2.30 47.22
N VAL A 935 33.69 -3.59 46.89
CA VAL A 935 32.52 -4.45 46.65
C VAL A 935 31.53 -4.44 47.81
N ASN A 936 32.00 -4.39 49.06
CA ASN A 936 31.15 -4.41 50.25
C ASN A 936 30.23 -3.18 50.35
N VAL A 937 30.77 -1.99 50.07
CA VAL A 937 29.98 -0.74 50.08
C VAL A 937 29.02 -0.72 48.90
N MET A 938 29.49 -1.13 47.72
CA MET A 938 28.68 -1.16 46.50
C MET A 938 27.51 -2.14 46.58
N GLN A 939 27.70 -3.34 47.14
CA GLN A 939 26.61 -4.31 47.33
C GLN A 939 25.59 -3.86 48.38
N LYS A 940 26.05 -3.16 49.43
CA LYS A 940 25.16 -2.66 50.49
C LYS A 940 24.25 -1.52 50.03
N TYR A 941 24.71 -0.71 49.06
CA TYR A 941 24.00 0.48 48.59
C TYR A 941 23.83 0.46 47.05
N PRO A 942 22.80 -0.21 46.52
CA PRO A 942 22.64 -0.44 45.08
C PRO A 942 22.39 0.84 44.26
N GLU A 943 21.70 1.84 44.81
CA GLU A 943 21.46 3.13 44.12
C GLU A 943 22.76 3.94 43.96
N LEU A 944 23.62 3.87 44.98
CA LEU A 944 24.96 4.46 44.92
C LEU A 944 25.82 3.69 43.91
N GLN A 945 25.77 2.36 43.89
CA GLN A 945 26.47 1.54 42.92
C GLN A 945 26.06 1.88 41.48
N ALA A 946 24.77 2.05 41.20
CA ALA A 946 24.29 2.44 39.87
C ALA A 946 24.86 3.80 39.42
N SER A 947 24.85 4.79 40.31
CA SER A 947 25.38 6.12 40.02
C SER A 947 26.90 6.14 39.90
N ALA A 948 27.61 5.41 40.77
CA ALA A 948 29.06 5.30 40.78
C ALA A 948 29.60 4.54 39.55
N MET A 949 28.98 3.41 39.19
CA MET A 949 29.37 2.66 38.00
C MET A 949 29.07 3.41 36.71
N LEU A 950 27.92 4.11 36.63
CA LEU A 950 27.63 4.98 35.49
C LEU A 950 28.64 6.12 35.38
N ALA A 951 29.01 6.72 36.52
CA ALA A 951 30.03 7.76 36.56
C ALA A 951 31.41 7.23 36.12
N LEU A 952 31.80 6.04 36.58
CA LEU A 952 33.07 5.40 36.22
C LEU A 952 33.11 5.14 34.71
N CYS A 953 32.04 4.56 34.15
CA CYS A 953 31.91 4.31 32.72
C CYS A 953 32.03 5.58 31.88
N ARG A 954 31.39 6.68 32.31
CA ARG A 954 31.46 7.98 31.61
C ARG A 954 32.86 8.58 31.65
N LEU A 955 33.61 8.43 32.75
CA LEU A 955 35.00 8.86 32.81
C LEU A 955 35.91 7.97 31.95
N MET A 956 35.64 6.67 31.87
CA MET A 956 36.37 5.76 30.99
C MET A 956 36.23 6.11 29.50
N ILE A 957 35.17 6.80 29.07
CA ILE A 957 35.00 7.25 27.67
C ILE A 957 36.00 8.36 27.29
N ILE A 958 36.48 9.13 28.28
CA ILE A 958 37.29 10.33 28.04
C ILE A 958 38.76 10.00 27.79
N ASP A 959 39.33 9.05 28.54
CA ASP A 959 40.75 8.73 28.49
C ASP A 959 41.02 7.21 28.37
N ALA A 960 41.90 6.85 27.45
CA ALA A 960 42.23 5.46 27.14
C ALA A 960 42.99 4.76 28.28
N GLU A 961 43.93 5.45 28.93
CA GLU A 961 44.73 4.88 30.03
C GLU A 961 43.83 4.61 31.26
N PHE A 962 42.96 5.56 31.59
CA PHE A 962 41.96 5.38 32.64
C PHE A 962 40.97 4.25 32.32
N CYS A 963 40.59 4.08 31.06
CA CYS A 963 39.75 2.96 30.60
C CYS A 963 40.45 1.62 30.84
N GLU A 964 41.69 1.46 30.35
CA GLU A 964 42.48 0.23 30.50
C GLU A 964 42.63 -0.18 31.98
N ALA A 965 42.94 0.79 32.86
CA ALA A 965 43.11 0.55 34.29
C ALA A 965 41.85 0.06 35.03
N ASN A 966 40.66 0.33 34.49
CA ASN A 966 39.37 0.01 35.12
C ASN A 966 38.54 -1.03 34.33
N LEU A 967 39.03 -1.49 33.18
CA LEU A 967 38.28 -2.39 32.28
C LEU A 967 37.97 -3.74 32.95
N GLN A 968 38.94 -4.32 33.67
CA GLN A 968 38.75 -5.57 34.42
C GLN A 968 37.68 -5.43 35.52
N LEU A 969 37.68 -4.30 36.24
CA LEU A 969 36.66 -4.00 37.25
C LEU A 969 35.28 -3.93 36.62
N LEU A 970 35.14 -3.25 35.47
CA LEU A 970 33.89 -3.15 34.74
C LEU A 970 33.32 -4.53 34.40
N PHE A 971 34.10 -5.40 33.75
CA PHE A 971 33.63 -6.75 33.41
C PHE A 971 33.29 -7.61 34.63
N THR A 972 34.05 -7.49 35.72
CA THR A 972 33.76 -8.17 37.00
C THR A 972 32.40 -7.73 37.56
N VAL A 973 32.09 -6.43 37.50
CA VAL A 973 30.81 -5.88 37.96
C VAL A 973 29.68 -6.30 37.02
N VAL A 974 29.88 -6.26 35.70
CA VAL A 974 28.83 -6.66 34.76
C VAL A 974 28.47 -8.15 34.91
N GLU A 975 29.42 -9.00 35.28
CA GLU A 975 29.17 -10.43 35.50
C GLU A 975 28.51 -10.73 36.86
N ASN A 976 28.95 -10.05 37.93
CA ASN A 976 28.61 -10.45 39.30
C ASN A 976 27.62 -9.50 40.03
N ALA A 977 27.29 -8.33 39.48
CA ALA A 977 26.41 -7.39 40.16
C ALA A 977 25.00 -7.97 40.32
N THR A 978 24.42 -7.87 41.51
CA THR A 978 23.05 -8.31 41.81
C THR A 978 22.00 -7.43 41.12
N SER A 979 22.27 -6.12 41.06
CA SER A 979 21.38 -5.13 40.47
C SER A 979 21.36 -5.19 38.93
N GLU A 980 20.19 -5.41 38.35
CA GLU A 980 20.01 -5.43 36.90
C GLU A 980 20.23 -4.06 36.23
N THR A 981 19.92 -2.95 36.91
CA THR A 981 20.16 -1.59 36.38
C THR A 981 21.64 -1.31 36.22
N VAL A 982 22.47 -1.79 37.14
CA VAL A 982 23.94 -1.69 37.05
C VAL A 982 24.44 -2.48 35.84
N ARG A 983 24.07 -3.76 35.71
CA ARG A 983 24.48 -4.61 34.58
C ARG A 983 24.02 -4.03 33.25
N SER A 984 22.80 -3.51 33.21
CA SER A 984 22.19 -2.88 32.03
C SER A 984 22.93 -1.59 31.61
N ASN A 985 23.21 -0.68 32.56
CA ASN A 985 23.98 0.54 32.30
C ASN A 985 25.40 0.25 31.83
N CYS A 986 26.08 -0.71 32.48
CA CYS A 986 27.42 -1.11 32.07
C CYS A 986 27.42 -1.75 30.67
N THR A 987 26.38 -2.49 30.28
CA THR A 987 26.26 -3.09 28.94
C THR A 987 26.12 -2.03 27.86
N VAL A 988 25.36 -0.95 28.11
CA VAL A 988 25.27 0.21 27.20
C VAL A 988 26.61 0.92 27.12
N ALA A 989 27.26 1.19 28.26
CA ALA A 989 28.56 1.83 28.31
C ALA A 989 29.67 1.03 27.60
N LEU A 990 29.66 -0.30 27.67
CA LEU A 990 30.58 -1.16 26.90
C LEU A 990 30.41 -0.94 25.39
N GLY A 991 29.19 -0.64 24.93
CA GLY A 991 28.94 -0.25 23.55
C GLY A 991 29.63 1.05 23.17
N ASP A 992 29.47 2.09 23.99
CA ASP A 992 30.10 3.40 23.77
C ASP A 992 31.63 3.31 23.81
N LEU A 993 32.18 2.52 24.75
CA LEU A 993 33.61 2.25 24.84
C LEU A 993 34.14 1.47 23.64
N ALA A 994 33.35 0.57 23.04
CA ALA A 994 33.75 -0.20 21.86
C ALA A 994 33.84 0.69 20.62
N VAL A 995 33.02 1.75 20.56
CA VAL A 995 33.09 2.78 19.51
C VAL A 995 34.31 3.68 19.70
N ARG A 996 34.59 4.12 20.93
CA ARG A 996 35.70 5.06 21.21
C ARG A 996 37.08 4.40 21.23
N PHE A 997 37.18 3.21 21.82
CA PHE A 997 38.44 2.47 22.01
C PHE A 997 38.34 1.01 21.53
N PRO A 998 38.13 0.76 20.23
CA PRO A 998 37.91 -0.58 19.69
C PRO A 998 39.08 -1.54 19.98
N ASN A 999 40.32 -1.06 19.92
CA ASN A 999 41.52 -1.87 20.16
C ASN A 999 41.61 -2.38 21.62
N LEU A 1000 41.14 -1.60 22.60
CA LEU A 1000 41.17 -2.00 24.01
C LEU A 1000 40.10 -3.06 24.32
N LEU A 1001 38.94 -2.99 23.66
CA LEU A 1001 37.82 -3.89 23.92
C LEU A 1001 37.87 -5.17 23.08
N GLU A 1002 38.71 -5.23 22.04
CA GLU A 1002 38.83 -6.41 21.18
C GLU A 1002 39.07 -7.72 21.97
N PRO A 1003 39.99 -7.80 22.96
CA PRO A 1003 40.22 -9.00 23.76
C PRO A 1003 39.01 -9.42 24.61
N TRP A 1004 38.12 -8.49 24.92
CA TRP A 1004 36.97 -8.69 25.80
C TRP A 1004 35.66 -8.94 25.06
N THR A 1005 35.71 -9.08 23.73
CA THR A 1005 34.52 -9.23 22.87
C THR A 1005 33.63 -10.40 23.32
N GLU A 1006 34.21 -11.53 23.72
CA GLU A 1006 33.46 -12.70 24.21
C GLU A 1006 32.56 -12.36 25.42
N ASN A 1007 33.09 -11.59 26.36
CA ASN A 1007 32.36 -11.18 27.56
C ASN A 1007 31.23 -10.20 27.27
N MET A 1008 31.32 -9.45 26.15
CA MET A 1008 30.21 -8.64 25.66
C MET A 1008 29.06 -9.51 25.12
N TYR A 1009 29.39 -10.56 24.32
CA TYR A 1009 28.39 -11.52 23.83
C TYR A 1009 27.75 -12.33 24.98
N ALA A 1010 28.50 -12.62 26.05
CA ALA A 1010 27.98 -13.33 27.22
C ALA A 1010 26.77 -12.63 27.88
N ARG A 1011 26.58 -11.33 27.66
CA ARG A 1011 25.41 -10.57 28.16
C ARG A 1011 24.10 -10.95 27.50
N LEU A 1012 24.15 -11.60 26.34
CA LEU A 1012 22.96 -12.19 25.71
C LEU A 1012 22.38 -13.35 26.53
N ARG A 1013 23.14 -13.92 27.48
CA ARG A 1013 22.68 -14.99 28.39
C ARG A 1013 22.22 -14.48 29.77
N ASP A 1014 22.15 -13.16 29.98
CA ASP A 1014 21.80 -12.62 31.30
C ASP A 1014 20.38 -13.04 31.75
N PRO A 1015 20.16 -13.35 33.04
CA PRO A 1015 18.84 -13.70 33.55
C PRO A 1015 17.82 -12.56 33.39
N SER A 1016 18.24 -11.29 33.47
CA SER A 1016 17.36 -10.14 33.33
C SER A 1016 17.04 -9.83 31.86
N THR A 1017 15.76 -9.64 31.57
CA THR A 1017 15.26 -9.26 30.24
C THR A 1017 15.77 -7.88 29.82
N SER A 1018 15.94 -6.94 30.76
CA SER A 1018 16.45 -5.59 30.49
C SER A 1018 17.89 -5.62 29.97
N VAL A 1019 18.74 -6.43 30.60
CA VAL A 1019 20.15 -6.58 30.20
C VAL A 1019 20.28 -7.25 28.84
N ARG A 1020 19.55 -8.36 28.61
CA ARG A 1020 19.53 -9.04 27.31
C ARG A 1020 19.06 -8.12 26.19
N LYS A 1021 17.99 -7.35 26.42
CA LYS A 1021 17.48 -6.37 25.45
C LYS A 1021 18.53 -5.34 25.08
N ASN A 1022 19.20 -4.74 26.07
CA ASN A 1022 20.26 -3.76 25.80
C ASN A 1022 21.48 -4.39 25.11
N ALA A 1023 21.85 -5.62 25.47
CA ALA A 1023 22.91 -6.37 24.82
C ALA A 1023 22.61 -6.61 23.33
N VAL A 1024 21.38 -7.03 22.99
CA VAL A 1024 20.94 -7.19 21.59
C VAL A 1024 21.04 -5.85 20.86
N LEU A 1025 20.48 -4.77 21.40
CA LEU A 1025 20.52 -3.45 20.76
C LEU A 1025 21.94 -2.93 20.51
N VAL A 1026 22.81 -3.02 21.53
CA VAL A 1026 24.20 -2.56 21.44
C VAL A 1026 24.96 -3.38 20.40
N LEU A 1027 24.91 -4.71 20.47
CA LEU A 1027 25.62 -5.58 19.53
C LEU A 1027 25.09 -5.41 18.10
N SER A 1028 23.77 -5.29 17.93
CA SER A 1028 23.18 -5.00 16.62
C SER A 1028 23.69 -3.68 16.06
N HIS A 1029 23.72 -2.60 16.85
CA HIS A 1029 24.23 -1.30 16.41
C HIS A 1029 25.72 -1.37 16.02
N LEU A 1030 26.57 -2.00 16.84
CA LEU A 1030 28.00 -2.10 16.57
C LEU A 1030 28.31 -2.92 15.31
N ILE A 1031 27.60 -4.03 15.10
CA ILE A 1031 27.81 -4.92 13.95
C ILE A 1031 27.25 -4.30 12.67
N LEU A 1032 26.02 -3.76 12.71
CA LEU A 1032 25.38 -3.20 11.51
C LEU A 1032 26.11 -1.95 11.00
N ASN A 1033 26.79 -1.20 11.88
CA ASN A 1033 27.59 -0.02 11.52
C ASN A 1033 29.10 -0.31 11.31
N ASP A 1034 29.51 -1.57 11.19
CA ASP A 1034 30.91 -1.99 10.95
C ASP A 1034 31.92 -1.55 12.04
N MET A 1035 31.44 -1.21 13.24
CA MET A 1035 32.28 -0.89 14.40
C MET A 1035 32.82 -2.15 15.08
N MET A 1036 32.15 -3.29 14.90
CA MET A 1036 32.56 -4.59 15.41
C MET A 1036 32.42 -5.64 14.31
N LYS A 1037 33.46 -6.44 14.09
CA LYS A 1037 33.40 -7.57 13.15
C LYS A 1037 32.61 -8.73 13.76
N VAL A 1038 31.80 -9.39 12.94
CA VAL A 1038 31.07 -10.60 13.35
C VAL A 1038 32.09 -11.72 13.61
N LYS A 1039 32.40 -11.97 14.88
CA LYS A 1039 33.23 -13.10 15.34
C LYS A 1039 32.35 -14.33 15.55
N GLY A 1040 32.95 -15.50 15.81
CA GLY A 1040 32.21 -16.77 15.93
C GLY A 1040 31.18 -16.86 17.06
N TYR A 1041 31.06 -15.84 17.92
CA TYR A 1041 30.07 -15.78 19.02
C TYR A 1041 28.66 -15.34 18.58
N ILE A 1042 28.42 -15.22 17.27
CA ILE A 1042 27.12 -14.80 16.73
C ILE A 1042 26.01 -15.85 16.94
N ASP A 1043 26.38 -17.09 17.28
CA ASP A 1043 25.46 -18.14 17.70
C ASP A 1043 24.60 -17.71 18.89
N GLU A 1044 25.17 -16.95 19.83
CA GLU A 1044 24.42 -16.41 20.97
C GLU A 1044 23.32 -15.44 20.56
N MET A 1045 23.54 -14.68 19.48
CA MET A 1045 22.50 -13.81 18.90
C MET A 1045 21.42 -14.66 18.20
N ALA A 1046 21.81 -15.75 17.54
CA ALA A 1046 20.89 -16.67 16.89
C ALA A 1046 19.96 -17.36 17.91
N VAL A 1047 20.45 -17.77 19.09
CA VAL A 1047 19.59 -18.33 20.14
C VAL A 1047 18.52 -17.33 20.60
N ARG A 1048 18.78 -16.02 20.53
CA ARG A 1048 17.79 -14.99 20.90
C ARG A 1048 16.64 -14.85 19.91
N ILE A 1049 16.69 -15.48 18.74
CA ILE A 1049 15.54 -15.55 17.80
C ILE A 1049 14.33 -16.20 18.48
N GLU A 1050 14.56 -17.14 19.42
CA GLU A 1050 13.53 -17.82 20.20
C GLU A 1050 13.65 -17.46 21.71
N ASP A 1051 13.96 -16.19 22.03
CA ASP A 1051 13.94 -15.73 23.43
C ASP A 1051 12.51 -15.76 24.01
N LYS A 1052 12.41 -15.94 25.34
CA LYS A 1052 11.13 -15.93 26.07
C LYS A 1052 10.41 -14.58 26.00
N ASP A 1053 11.14 -13.47 25.87
CA ASP A 1053 10.53 -12.14 25.63
C ASP A 1053 10.41 -11.90 24.11
N GLU A 1054 9.17 -11.77 23.63
CA GLU A 1054 8.82 -11.59 22.22
C GLU A 1054 9.51 -10.36 21.59
N ARG A 1055 9.79 -9.30 22.37
CA ARG A 1055 10.48 -8.11 21.85
C ARG A 1055 11.94 -8.41 21.56
N ILE A 1056 12.58 -9.23 22.38
CA ILE A 1056 13.98 -9.65 22.16
C ILE A 1056 14.04 -10.57 20.94
N SER A 1057 13.12 -11.53 20.83
CA SER A 1057 12.96 -12.36 19.63
C SER A 1057 12.80 -11.51 18.37
N SER A 1058 11.92 -10.50 18.41
CA SER A 1058 11.69 -9.59 17.29
C SER A 1058 12.94 -8.77 16.94
N LEU A 1059 13.68 -8.26 17.93
CA LEU A 1059 14.93 -7.53 17.71
C LEU A 1059 16.01 -8.41 17.07
N ALA A 1060 16.15 -9.67 17.53
CA ALA A 1060 17.09 -10.62 16.96
C ALA A 1060 16.71 -10.99 15.51
N LYS A 1061 15.42 -11.25 15.24
CA LYS A 1061 14.90 -11.49 13.88
C LYS A 1061 15.16 -10.28 12.97
N LEU A 1062 14.92 -9.06 13.44
CA LEU A 1062 15.21 -7.83 12.72
C LEU A 1062 16.70 -7.67 12.42
N PHE A 1063 17.57 -7.97 13.40
CA PHE A 1063 19.02 -7.93 13.22
C PHE A 1063 19.47 -8.85 12.08
N PHE A 1064 19.05 -10.11 12.06
CA PHE A 1064 19.41 -11.03 10.98
C PHE A 1064 18.78 -10.62 9.64
N HIS A 1065 17.56 -10.08 9.64
CA HIS A 1065 16.96 -9.55 8.43
C HIS A 1065 17.77 -8.39 7.84
N GLU A 1066 18.17 -7.41 8.64
CA GLU A 1066 19.01 -6.29 8.18
C GLU A 1066 20.43 -6.74 7.80
N LEU A 1067 20.99 -7.71 8.53
CA LEU A 1067 22.28 -8.31 8.18
C LEU A 1067 22.23 -9.00 6.81
N SER A 1068 21.11 -9.66 6.47
CA SER A 1068 20.93 -10.34 5.17
C SER A 1068 20.94 -9.38 3.97
N LYS A 1069 20.49 -8.14 4.18
CA LYS A 1069 20.48 -7.08 3.16
C LYS A 1069 21.88 -6.49 2.93
N LYS A 1070 22.81 -6.65 3.87
CA LYS A 1070 24.14 -6.05 3.81
C LYS A 1070 25.06 -6.85 2.88
N GLY A 1071 25.68 -6.21 1.87
CA GLY A 1071 26.71 -6.83 1.02
C GLY A 1071 26.28 -8.13 0.33
N ASN A 1072 27.11 -9.18 0.40
CA ASN A 1072 26.85 -10.50 -0.19
C ASN A 1072 26.18 -11.49 0.79
N ASN A 1073 25.25 -11.01 1.63
CA ASN A 1073 24.58 -11.78 2.69
C ASN A 1073 25.57 -12.52 3.63
N PRO A 1074 26.12 -11.85 4.66
CA PRO A 1074 27.00 -12.42 5.68
C PRO A 1074 26.48 -13.68 6.35
N ILE A 1075 25.16 -13.89 6.41
CA ILE A 1075 24.55 -15.07 7.02
C ILE A 1075 25.06 -16.35 6.36
N TYR A 1076 25.22 -16.36 5.03
CA TYR A 1076 25.77 -17.52 4.30
C TYR A 1076 27.17 -17.92 4.80
N SER A 1077 28.03 -16.96 5.14
CA SER A 1077 29.36 -17.24 5.67
C SER A 1077 29.36 -17.67 7.14
N LEU A 1078 28.38 -17.22 7.92
CA LEU A 1078 28.30 -17.44 9.36
C LEU A 1078 27.53 -18.73 9.71
N LEU A 1079 26.62 -19.18 8.83
CA LEU A 1079 25.75 -20.32 9.09
C LEU A 1079 26.50 -21.61 9.48
N PRO A 1080 27.63 -21.98 8.85
CA PRO A 1080 28.36 -23.20 9.24
C PRO A 1080 29.00 -23.13 10.63
N ASP A 1081 29.36 -21.92 11.11
CA ASP A 1081 29.91 -21.70 12.45
C ASP A 1081 28.78 -21.71 13.49
N ILE A 1082 27.69 -21.00 13.22
CA ILE A 1082 26.46 -21.03 14.03
C ILE A 1082 25.97 -22.46 14.21
N LEU A 1083 25.85 -23.22 13.11
CA LEU A 1083 25.40 -24.60 13.14
C LEU A 1083 26.25 -25.46 14.07
N GLY A 1084 27.58 -25.31 14.03
CA GLY A 1084 28.48 -26.10 14.85
C GLY A 1084 28.47 -25.80 16.34
N ARG A 1085 28.22 -24.54 16.70
CA ARG A 1085 28.09 -24.15 18.10
C ARG A 1085 26.73 -24.52 18.65
N LEU A 1086 25.66 -24.37 17.85
CA LEU A 1086 24.31 -24.77 18.25
C LEU A 1086 24.12 -26.29 18.27
N SER A 1087 24.84 -27.05 17.42
CA SER A 1087 24.79 -28.51 17.42
C SER A 1087 25.37 -29.09 18.71
N SER A 1088 26.48 -28.50 19.18
CA SER A 1088 27.19 -28.86 20.42
C SER A 1088 26.56 -28.30 21.70
N GLN A 1089 25.62 -27.34 21.60
CA GLN A 1089 24.85 -26.85 22.72
C GLN A 1089 23.63 -27.75 23.01
N ASN A 1090 23.33 -27.97 24.29
CA ASN A 1090 22.15 -28.69 24.80
C ASN A 1090 20.87 -27.85 24.66
N LEU A 1091 20.50 -27.48 23.43
CA LEU A 1091 19.24 -26.81 23.11
C LEU A 1091 18.13 -27.83 22.85
N GLU A 1092 16.90 -27.48 23.18
CA GLU A 1092 15.72 -28.25 22.77
C GLU A 1092 15.64 -28.33 21.23
N GLU A 1093 15.36 -29.52 20.70
CA GLU A 1093 15.38 -29.78 19.26
C GLU A 1093 14.46 -28.84 18.46
N GLY A 1094 13.26 -28.55 18.97
CA GLY A 1094 12.32 -27.63 18.34
C GLY A 1094 12.83 -26.19 18.21
N VAL A 1095 13.58 -25.71 19.21
CA VAL A 1095 14.18 -24.37 19.19
C VAL A 1095 15.28 -24.30 18.14
N PHE A 1096 16.11 -25.34 18.06
CA PHE A 1096 17.15 -25.45 17.03
C PHE A 1096 16.56 -25.44 15.62
N TYR A 1097 15.50 -26.22 15.37
CA TYR A 1097 14.85 -26.29 14.06
C TYR A 1097 14.26 -24.94 13.63
N ASN A 1098 13.56 -24.23 14.54
CA ASN A 1098 13.00 -22.91 14.24
C ASN A 1098 14.07 -21.88 13.88
N ILE A 1099 15.18 -21.84 14.64
CA ILE A 1099 16.32 -20.95 14.37
C ILE A 1099 16.91 -21.23 12.99
N MET A 1100 17.17 -22.51 12.68
CA MET A 1100 17.78 -22.89 11.41
C MET A 1100 16.86 -22.63 10.22
N GLN A 1101 15.56 -22.93 10.33
CA GLN A 1101 14.58 -22.61 9.28
C GLN A 1101 14.53 -21.11 9.00
N PHE A 1102 14.55 -20.26 10.03
CA PHE A 1102 14.55 -18.81 9.87
C PHE A 1102 15.82 -18.31 9.15
N LEU A 1103 16.99 -18.78 9.56
CA LEU A 1103 18.27 -18.37 8.96
C LEU A 1103 18.42 -18.85 7.51
N ILE A 1104 17.98 -20.08 7.19
CA ILE A 1104 18.00 -20.63 5.82
C ILE A 1104 17.03 -19.86 4.92
N THR A 1105 15.80 -19.60 5.39
CA THR A 1105 14.79 -18.82 4.64
C THR A 1105 15.27 -17.40 4.30
N SER A 1106 16.18 -16.86 5.11
CA SER A 1106 16.78 -15.54 4.88
C SER A 1106 17.81 -15.52 3.73
N ILE A 1107 18.20 -16.68 3.18
CA ILE A 1107 19.14 -16.80 2.06
C ILE A 1107 18.36 -16.98 0.75
N LYS A 1108 18.25 -15.91 -0.04
CA LYS A 1108 17.44 -15.90 -1.29
C LYS A 1108 18.22 -16.22 -2.58
N LYS A 1109 19.55 -16.37 -2.54
CA LYS A 1109 20.39 -16.54 -3.74
C LYS A 1109 20.78 -18.01 -3.96
N ASP A 1110 20.40 -18.58 -5.10
CA ASP A 1110 20.62 -20.01 -5.44
C ASP A 1110 22.10 -20.43 -5.39
N LYS A 1111 23.03 -19.61 -5.90
CA LYS A 1111 24.49 -19.89 -5.84
C LYS A 1111 25.05 -19.99 -4.41
N GLN A 1112 24.44 -19.28 -3.47
CA GLN A 1112 24.84 -19.35 -2.06
C GLN A 1112 24.31 -20.64 -1.41
N MET A 1113 23.18 -21.15 -1.89
CA MET A 1113 22.59 -22.41 -1.46
C MET A 1113 23.51 -23.59 -1.80
N GLU A 1114 23.98 -23.66 -3.05
CA GLU A 1114 24.86 -24.74 -3.54
C GLU A 1114 26.17 -24.81 -2.75
N GLY A 1115 26.84 -23.67 -2.54
CA GLY A 1115 28.07 -23.62 -1.74
C GLY A 1115 27.86 -23.90 -0.25
N LEU A 1116 26.62 -23.78 0.26
CA LEU A 1116 26.30 -24.13 1.64
C LEU A 1116 26.21 -25.65 1.80
N VAL A 1117 25.59 -26.34 0.84
CA VAL A 1117 25.47 -27.81 0.82
C VAL A 1117 26.85 -28.46 0.90
N GLU A 1118 27.82 -27.99 0.11
CA GLU A 1118 29.20 -28.49 0.13
C GLU A 1118 29.86 -28.35 1.52
N LYS A 1119 29.68 -27.19 2.17
CA LYS A 1119 30.21 -26.93 3.52
C LYS A 1119 29.55 -27.79 4.59
N LEU A 1120 28.24 -28.03 4.48
CA LEU A 1120 27.49 -28.88 5.40
C LEU A 1120 27.90 -30.36 5.25
N CYS A 1121 28.09 -30.84 4.02
CA CYS A 1121 28.58 -32.20 3.75
C CYS A 1121 29.98 -32.42 4.34
N ASN A 1122 30.89 -31.47 4.14
CA ASN A 1122 32.23 -31.52 4.76
C ASN A 1122 32.15 -31.58 6.29
N ARG A 1123 31.22 -30.83 6.91
CA ARG A 1123 31.02 -30.83 8.36
C ARG A 1123 30.39 -32.12 8.88
N PHE A 1124 29.44 -32.70 8.15
CA PHE A 1124 28.83 -33.99 8.48
C PHE A 1124 29.89 -35.10 8.58
N SER A 1125 30.88 -35.10 7.69
CA SER A 1125 32.00 -36.06 7.74
C SER A 1125 32.90 -35.93 8.98
N GLY A 1126 32.88 -34.77 9.66
CA GLY A 1126 33.64 -34.49 10.87
C GLY A 1126 32.85 -34.56 12.19
N ALA A 1127 31.56 -34.91 12.15
CA ALA A 1127 30.70 -34.96 13.34
C ALA A 1127 31.02 -36.20 14.20
N ALA A 1128 31.37 -35.99 15.47
CA ALA A 1128 31.76 -37.07 16.40
C ALA A 1128 30.56 -37.71 17.13
N GLU A 1129 29.48 -36.95 17.33
CA GLU A 1129 28.27 -37.39 18.06
C GLU A 1129 27.08 -37.60 17.11
N ALA A 1130 26.26 -38.62 17.37
CA ALA A 1130 25.09 -38.95 16.55
C ALA A 1130 24.05 -37.82 16.53
N GLN A 1131 23.85 -37.15 17.68
CA GLN A 1131 22.93 -36.01 17.81
C GLN A 1131 23.37 -34.79 16.97
N GLU A 1132 24.68 -34.55 16.85
CA GLU A 1132 25.21 -33.51 15.96
C GLU A 1132 24.98 -33.87 14.49
N GLY A 1133 25.16 -35.15 14.12
CA GLY A 1133 24.86 -35.65 12.78
C GLY A 1133 23.39 -35.51 12.37
N GLU A 1134 22.46 -35.80 13.27
CA GLU A 1134 21.01 -35.64 13.04
C GLU A 1134 20.63 -34.17 12.80
N LYS A 1135 21.13 -33.25 13.65
CA LYS A 1135 20.91 -31.81 13.51
C LYS A 1135 21.45 -31.27 12.18
N ILE A 1136 22.65 -31.69 11.77
CA ILE A 1136 23.24 -31.30 10.47
C ILE A 1136 22.40 -31.84 9.31
N THR A 1137 21.94 -33.10 9.39
CA THR A 1137 21.11 -33.72 8.36
C THR A 1137 19.78 -33.00 8.18
N PHE A 1138 19.12 -32.62 9.28
CA PHE A 1138 17.91 -31.81 9.23
C PHE A 1138 18.16 -30.48 8.51
N THR A 1139 19.22 -29.76 8.89
CA THR A 1139 19.52 -28.45 8.26
C THR A 1139 19.82 -28.55 6.76
N ALA A 1140 20.39 -29.67 6.31
CA ALA A 1140 20.59 -29.95 4.90
C ALA A 1140 19.26 -30.25 4.15
N SER A 1141 18.31 -30.89 4.82
CA SER A 1141 16.99 -31.25 4.25
C SER A 1141 16.07 -30.04 4.01
N GLU A 1142 16.23 -28.98 4.79
CA GLU A 1142 15.45 -27.74 4.69
C GLU A 1142 15.93 -26.80 3.56
N LEU A 1143 17.04 -27.13 2.88
CA LEU A 1143 17.51 -26.37 1.73
C LEU A 1143 16.68 -26.71 0.49
N PRO A 1144 16.11 -25.72 -0.22
CA PRO A 1144 15.42 -25.94 -1.49
C PRO A 1144 16.44 -26.29 -2.58
N LEU A 1145 16.78 -27.57 -2.69
CA LEU A 1145 17.61 -28.11 -3.77
C LEU A 1145 16.82 -28.11 -5.09
N VAL A 1146 17.45 -27.64 -6.18
CA VAL A 1146 16.94 -27.76 -7.55
C VAL A 1146 16.86 -29.26 -7.91
N ASP A 1147 15.82 -29.69 -8.63
CA ASP A 1147 15.50 -31.10 -8.89
C ASP A 1147 16.64 -31.92 -9.55
N SER A 1148 17.71 -31.29 -10.08
CA SER A 1148 18.90 -31.98 -10.60
C SER A 1148 19.83 -32.53 -9.52
N ASP A 1149 19.86 -31.93 -8.32
CA ASP A 1149 20.85 -32.23 -7.28
C ASP A 1149 20.30 -33.15 -6.18
N ARG A 1150 18.99 -33.41 -6.17
CA ARG A 1150 18.32 -34.30 -5.20
C ARG A 1150 18.75 -35.77 -5.31
N ASN A 1151 19.34 -36.19 -6.41
CA ASN A 1151 19.64 -37.60 -6.67
C ASN A 1151 20.95 -38.11 -6.03
N VAL A 1152 21.74 -37.28 -5.34
CA VAL A 1152 23.11 -37.67 -4.91
C VAL A 1152 23.38 -37.57 -3.41
N VAL A 1153 22.51 -36.94 -2.60
CA VAL A 1153 22.81 -36.74 -1.17
C VAL A 1153 22.11 -37.79 -0.29
N THR A 1154 22.70 -38.98 -0.18
CA THR A 1154 22.37 -39.96 0.86
C THR A 1154 23.36 -39.86 2.01
N PHE A 1155 22.94 -39.28 3.15
CA PHE A 1155 23.73 -39.28 4.38
C PHE A 1155 23.62 -40.64 5.08
N ASN A 1156 24.65 -41.50 4.94
CA ASN A 1156 24.75 -42.75 5.68
C ASN A 1156 25.71 -42.57 6.87
N TRP A 1157 25.16 -42.44 8.09
CA TRP A 1157 25.97 -42.47 9.32
C TRP A 1157 26.28 -43.92 9.69
N THR A 1158 27.37 -44.48 9.18
CA THR A 1158 27.88 -45.77 9.64
C THR A 1158 28.81 -45.52 10.83
N GLY A 1159 28.26 -45.46 12.04
CA GLY A 1159 29.08 -45.50 13.25
C GLY A 1159 29.87 -46.80 13.30
N ARG A 1160 31.13 -46.81 12.84
CA ARG A 1160 32.06 -47.93 13.04
C ARG A 1160 33.51 -47.45 13.11
N ASN A 1161 34.11 -47.70 14.28
CA ASN A 1161 35.49 -48.11 14.40
C ASN A 1161 35.78 -49.18 13.33
N VAL A 1162 36.58 -48.85 12.32
CA VAL A 1162 37.08 -49.82 11.34
C VAL A 1162 38.39 -50.37 11.87
N VAL A 1163 38.33 -51.58 12.43
CA VAL A 1163 39.48 -52.49 12.46
C VAL A 1163 39.59 -53.10 11.07
N GLU A 1164 40.81 -53.09 10.54
CA GLU A 1164 41.18 -53.56 9.20
C GLU A 1164 40.81 -55.02 8.91
N GLY A 1165 40.51 -55.26 7.63
CA GLY A 1165 41.09 -56.39 6.91
C GLY A 1165 40.24 -57.66 6.79
N ALA A 1166 39.60 -57.83 5.63
CA ALA A 1166 39.83 -58.97 4.74
C ALA A 1166 38.84 -58.97 3.55
N LYS A 1167 39.39 -58.87 2.34
CA LYS A 1167 38.79 -59.35 1.07
C LYS A 1167 38.71 -60.88 1.11
N PRO A 1168 37.81 -61.58 0.36
CA PRO A 1168 37.89 -61.57 -1.10
C PRO A 1168 36.61 -61.86 -1.94
N ASN A 1169 36.74 -61.57 -3.25
CA ASN A 1169 36.16 -62.24 -4.42
C ASN A 1169 34.63 -62.30 -4.60
N SER A 1170 34.03 -62.30 -5.79
CA SER A 1170 34.38 -62.05 -7.19
C SER A 1170 33.12 -62.37 -8.00
N GLN A 1171 32.89 -61.64 -9.10
CA GLN A 1171 32.13 -62.03 -10.31
C GLN A 1171 30.59 -62.20 -10.25
N GLY A 1172 29.93 -61.43 -11.13
CA GLY A 1172 29.11 -62.02 -12.20
C GLY A 1172 27.62 -61.65 -12.21
N GLY A 1173 27.16 -61.18 -13.37
CA GLY A 1173 25.79 -61.42 -13.84
C GLY A 1173 25.01 -60.19 -14.29
N ASP A 1174 25.01 -59.95 -15.62
CA ASP A 1174 24.01 -59.18 -16.36
C ASP A 1174 22.61 -59.79 -16.24
N GLU A 1175 21.54 -58.97 -16.33
CA GLU A 1175 20.43 -59.18 -17.29
C GLU A 1175 19.36 -58.06 -17.26
N GLU A 1176 18.60 -58.04 -18.35
CA GLU A 1176 17.82 -56.99 -19.03
C GLU A 1176 16.44 -56.59 -18.47
N GLU A 1177 16.02 -55.39 -18.91
CA GLU A 1177 14.67 -54.93 -19.35
C GLU A 1177 13.40 -55.14 -18.50
N THR A 1178 12.66 -54.05 -18.22
CA THR A 1178 11.34 -53.77 -18.85
C THR A 1178 10.72 -52.42 -18.44
N VAL A 1179 9.91 -51.89 -19.36
CA VAL A 1179 9.25 -50.58 -19.44
C VAL A 1179 7.91 -50.53 -18.67
N GLN A 1180 7.57 -49.43 -17.97
CA GLN A 1180 6.25 -48.72 -18.04
C GLN A 1180 6.03 -47.60 -16.98
N SER A 1181 5.93 -46.35 -17.47
CA SER A 1181 5.05 -45.21 -17.09
C SER A 1181 4.95 -44.63 -15.64
N PRO A 1182 4.62 -43.33 -15.49
CA PRO A 1182 4.86 -42.56 -14.27
C PRO A 1182 3.61 -42.41 -13.39
N HIS A 1183 3.72 -42.80 -12.11
CA HIS A 1183 2.81 -42.31 -11.06
C HIS A 1183 3.62 -41.57 -9.98
N ARG A 1184 3.54 -40.23 -10.03
CA ARG A 1184 3.92 -39.35 -8.92
C ARG A 1184 2.95 -39.60 -7.76
N GLY A 1185 3.41 -40.34 -6.75
CA GLY A 1185 2.84 -40.38 -5.41
C GLY A 1185 3.93 -40.03 -4.41
N ARG A 1186 3.82 -38.86 -3.78
CA ARG A 1186 4.65 -38.47 -2.63
C ARG A 1186 4.25 -39.33 -1.43
N ALA A 1187 5.18 -40.12 -0.91
CA ALA A 1187 5.13 -40.66 0.45
C ALA A 1187 6.55 -40.65 1.01
N LEU A 1188 6.81 -39.77 1.99
CA LEU A 1188 8.00 -39.80 2.83
C LEU A 1188 7.58 -40.47 4.13
N THR A 1189 8.02 -41.71 4.32
CA THR A 1189 7.75 -42.52 5.50
C THR A 1189 8.83 -42.25 6.54
N LEU A 1190 8.48 -41.56 7.63
CA LEU A 1190 9.27 -41.54 8.87
C LEU A 1190 8.92 -42.83 9.65
N LEU A 1191 9.88 -43.73 9.82
CA LEU A 1191 9.75 -44.85 10.75
C LEU A 1191 10.33 -44.44 12.11
N PRO A 1192 9.55 -44.44 13.20
CA PRO A 1192 10.08 -44.24 14.54
C PRO A 1192 10.63 -45.56 15.08
N VAL A 1193 11.85 -45.53 15.63
CA VAL A 1193 12.42 -46.66 16.37
C VAL A 1193 11.77 -46.70 17.76
N GLN A 1194 10.79 -47.59 17.93
CA GLN A 1194 10.27 -47.96 19.25
C GLN A 1194 11.27 -48.87 19.97
N ASN A 1195 11.74 -48.44 21.14
CA ASN A 1195 12.36 -49.30 22.14
C ASN A 1195 11.33 -50.31 22.66
N VAL A 1196 11.50 -51.59 22.32
CA VAL A 1196 10.77 -52.70 22.93
C VAL A 1196 11.71 -53.45 23.86
N VAL A 1197 11.46 -53.31 25.16
CA VAL A 1197 11.95 -54.18 26.23
C VAL A 1197 11.28 -55.54 26.04
N THR A 1198 12.06 -56.57 25.76
CA THR A 1198 11.59 -57.96 25.70
C THR A 1198 11.71 -58.62 27.07
N SER A 1199 10.57 -58.83 27.74
CA SER A 1199 10.39 -59.91 28.71
C SER A 1199 9.65 -61.06 28.01
N ASN A 1200 10.34 -62.19 27.82
CA ASN A 1200 9.77 -63.44 27.34
C ASN A 1200 8.74 -63.97 28.38
N PRO A 1201 7.65 -64.66 27.98
CA PRO A 1201 7.80 -66.09 27.75
C PRO A 1201 6.89 -66.71 26.66
N ALA A 1202 7.47 -67.71 25.98
CA ALA A 1202 6.89 -69.01 25.60
C ALA A 1202 5.43 -69.10 25.10
N GLY A 1203 5.26 -69.66 23.89
CA GLY A 1203 3.98 -70.27 23.51
C GLY A 1203 3.79 -70.58 22.03
N ARG A 1204 4.32 -71.73 21.59
CA ARG A 1204 3.77 -72.70 20.62
C ARG A 1204 2.88 -72.26 19.44
N GLU A 1205 3.35 -72.73 18.27
CA GLU A 1205 2.65 -73.53 17.25
C GLU A 1205 1.73 -72.86 16.21
N ARG A 1206 2.22 -72.96 14.95
CA ARG A 1206 1.56 -73.43 13.73
C ARG A 1206 0.27 -72.69 13.28
N HIS A 1207 0.37 -71.92 12.20
CA HIS A 1207 0.26 -72.43 10.84
C HIS A 1207 0.82 -71.45 9.82
#